data_AF-A0A498SNR0-F1
#
_entry.id   AF-A0A498SNR0-F1
#
_cell.length_a   1.000
_cell.length_b   1.000
_cell.length_c   1.000
_cell.angle_alpha   90.00
_cell.angle_beta   90.00
_cell.angle_gamma   90.00
#
_symmetry.space_group_name_H-M   'P 1'
#
loop_
_entity.id
_entity.type
_entity.pdbx_description
1 polymer ?
#
loop_
_entity_poly.entity_id
_entity_poly.type
_entity_poly.pdbx_seq_one_letter_code
_entity_poly.pdbx_strand_id
1 'polypeptide(L)'
;MTYSSSDRNLPMGTGQTVQTGILRWNVCKVAVLDRIVKAMGEKYKERLLQLEKVLLLENAEIDLGELRLCCSFGVPDSLRPLCWRLLLGYLPIERQQWSVYLRKHREIYNSLVEDVIVHPGQLSIAPDHETTEDHPLNLNPSSEWNNYFKDNEVLAQIDKDVRRLCPEIDFFQRITSYPHRSAAKINLSRRIQQENLYSEVPPSSHFSAGNFIASPTKTASKEYSNVVDENVEYHWQVVERVLFMYSKLNPGVKYVQGMNEIMGPLYYVFANDADSEWAEAAEADTYYCFQLLMSEIKDNFIKTLDSSNCGIESLLTEFNERLKNCDPDLHNHLVDVGIKPQFYAFRWLSLLLSQEFSLPGKYVINIWDSLFSSPDRLRFLHWICLAMMEKVRVPLLEGDFTACLEMLQILTGDWCVRIFVCIDIYVNESQTYALEAGRSSEGSSSTTPASVNSQNNPTQGVATPQQKTVGRVQGSTPSGSISNPVTTQSVAPQFAVATPHNVTHNANPEVLSVFECPVCMDYMMPPYLQCQSGHLVCGNCRPKLTCCPTCRGPVPSVRNLVLEKIANTVMFPCKFAGSGCPLTFSHVEKVEHEELCEFRPYCCPCPGASCKWQGSLSEVMGHLMKVHKSITTLQGEDIVFLATDINLPGAVDWVMMQSCFGYHFMLVLEKQEKFQDGNQMFYAVVQLIGAKKESENFMYRLELATHRRRFSWEASPRSIHEGVSHAISLSDCMAFDSQTAQLFAENGNLGINVTISMV
;
A
#
# COMPACT_ATOMS: atom_id res chain seq x y z
N MET A 1 -23.06 6.89 -71.00
CA MET A 1 -23.40 5.45 -71.01
C MET A 1 -23.65 5.05 -69.56
N THR A 2 -24.86 5.25 -69.03
CA THR A 2 -25.96 4.27 -68.92
C THR A 2 -25.66 3.08 -68.01
N TYR A 3 -26.22 3.15 -66.80
CA TYR A 3 -26.74 2.11 -65.89
C TYR A 3 -26.48 0.61 -66.18
N SER A 4 -26.12 -0.13 -65.13
CA SER A 4 -26.86 -1.34 -64.75
C SER A 4 -26.78 -1.61 -63.24
N SER A 5 -27.95 -1.61 -62.62
CA SER A 5 -28.30 -2.06 -61.28
C SER A 5 -28.67 -3.54 -61.30
N SER A 6 -28.17 -4.36 -60.36
CA SER A 6 -28.77 -5.64 -59.89
C SER A 6 -27.84 -6.26 -58.83
N ASP A 7 -28.15 -6.10 -57.54
CA ASP A 7 -28.51 -7.24 -56.68
C ASP A 7 -28.91 -6.77 -55.28
N ARG A 8 -30.05 -7.31 -54.84
CA ARG A 8 -30.74 -7.00 -53.59
C ARG A 8 -30.35 -7.99 -52.49
N ASN A 9 -30.53 -7.52 -51.25
CA ASN A 9 -30.79 -8.26 -50.01
C ASN A 9 -29.60 -8.92 -49.29
N LEU A 10 -29.05 -8.19 -48.31
CA LEU A 10 -28.45 -8.75 -47.10
C LEU A 10 -29.02 -7.99 -45.88
N PRO A 11 -29.32 -8.67 -44.77
CA PRO A 11 -30.08 -8.12 -43.65
C PRO A 11 -29.27 -7.09 -42.86
N MET A 12 -29.97 -6.07 -42.36
CA MET A 12 -29.46 -5.14 -41.35
C MET A 12 -28.98 -5.93 -40.12
N GLY A 13 -27.67 -5.94 -39.91
CA GLY A 13 -27.02 -6.42 -38.69
C GLY A 13 -26.26 -5.27 -38.05
N THR A 14 -26.48 -5.06 -36.76
CA THR A 14 -25.92 -4.02 -35.88
C THR A 14 -24.40 -4.16 -35.62
N GLY A 15 -23.61 -4.57 -36.62
CA GLY A 15 -22.18 -4.89 -36.49
C GLY A 15 -21.23 -4.12 -37.41
N GLN A 16 -21.72 -3.19 -38.24
CA GLN A 16 -20.88 -2.54 -39.27
C GLN A 16 -20.02 -1.38 -38.76
N THR A 17 -20.39 -0.68 -37.68
CA THR A 17 -19.65 0.50 -37.19
C THR A 17 -18.29 0.13 -36.56
N VAL A 18 -18.22 -1.04 -35.92
CA VAL A 18 -16.98 -1.57 -35.29
C VAL A 18 -16.01 -2.11 -36.34
N GLN A 19 -16.51 -2.75 -37.41
CA GLN A 19 -15.67 -3.24 -38.50
C GLN A 19 -14.97 -2.11 -39.28
N THR A 20 -15.57 -0.91 -39.39
CA THR A 20 -14.94 0.24 -40.06
C THR A 20 -13.78 0.87 -39.27
N GLY A 21 -13.83 0.85 -37.93
CA GLY A 21 -12.73 1.28 -37.07
C GLY A 21 -11.53 0.31 -37.11
N ILE A 22 -11.83 -1.00 -37.06
CA ILE A 22 -10.84 -2.10 -37.16
C ILE A 22 -10.15 -2.13 -38.54
N LEU A 23 -10.89 -1.89 -39.62
CA LEU A 23 -10.33 -1.78 -40.97
C LEU A 23 -9.42 -0.56 -41.11
N ARG A 24 -9.75 0.59 -40.50
CA ARG A 24 -8.87 1.78 -40.50
C ARG A 24 -7.60 1.60 -39.66
N TRP A 25 -7.69 0.92 -38.52
CA TRP A 25 -6.54 0.59 -37.68
C TRP A 25 -5.49 -0.24 -38.45
N ASN A 26 -5.93 -1.20 -39.25
CA ASN A 26 -5.06 -2.02 -40.09
C ASN A 26 -4.61 -1.33 -41.40
N VAL A 27 -5.41 -0.44 -41.99
CA VAL A 27 -5.11 0.24 -43.27
C VAL A 27 -4.19 1.47 -43.12
N CYS A 28 -4.12 2.10 -41.94
CA CYS A 28 -3.30 3.30 -41.71
C CYS A 28 -1.80 3.04 -41.43
N LYS A 29 -1.34 1.78 -41.48
CA LYS A 29 -0.04 1.34 -40.93
C LYS A 29 1.24 1.97 -41.50
N VAL A 30 1.23 2.58 -42.70
CA VAL A 30 2.49 3.10 -43.30
C VAL A 30 2.32 4.40 -44.11
N ALA A 31 1.23 4.56 -44.87
CA ALA A 31 1.09 5.69 -45.81
C ALA A 31 0.64 7.02 -45.17
N VAL A 32 0.09 6.96 -43.95
CA VAL A 32 -0.49 8.10 -43.24
C VAL A 32 0.57 8.82 -42.38
N LEU A 33 1.48 8.07 -41.75
CA LEU A 33 2.56 8.58 -40.90
C LEU A 33 3.48 9.56 -41.65
N ASP A 34 3.91 9.22 -42.87
CA ASP A 34 4.81 10.07 -43.66
C ASP A 34 4.14 11.35 -44.20
N ARG A 35 2.82 11.30 -44.43
CA ARG A 35 2.02 12.45 -44.89
C ARG A 35 1.64 13.39 -43.73
N ILE A 36 1.35 12.83 -42.56
CA ILE A 36 1.00 13.59 -41.35
C ILE A 36 2.23 14.33 -40.80
N VAL A 37 3.39 13.67 -40.70
CA VAL A 37 4.64 14.32 -40.21
C VAL A 37 5.07 15.50 -41.09
N LYS A 38 4.92 15.41 -42.42
CA LYS A 38 5.21 16.52 -43.34
C LYS A 38 4.15 17.63 -43.34
N ALA A 39 2.87 17.30 -43.15
CA ALA A 39 1.77 18.28 -43.11
C ALA A 39 1.64 19.00 -41.75
N MET A 40 2.21 18.45 -40.67
CA MET A 40 2.12 19.02 -39.32
C MET A 40 2.90 20.34 -39.16
N GLY A 41 3.98 20.61 -39.92
CA GLY A 41 4.81 21.81 -39.70
C GLY A 41 4.11 23.16 -40.01
N GLU A 42 3.33 23.24 -41.08
CA GLU A 42 2.60 24.47 -41.46
C GLU A 42 1.25 24.58 -40.74
N LYS A 43 0.52 23.48 -40.60
CA LYS A 43 -0.75 23.41 -39.86
C LYS A 43 -0.58 23.63 -38.35
N TYR A 44 0.56 23.28 -37.77
CA TYR A 44 0.83 23.51 -36.34
C TYR A 44 0.90 25.00 -36.00
N LYS A 45 1.53 25.82 -36.83
CA LYS A 45 1.56 27.28 -36.63
C LYS A 45 0.16 27.90 -36.73
N GLU A 46 -0.61 27.47 -37.71
CA GLU A 46 -2.01 27.93 -37.88
C GLU A 46 -2.89 27.51 -36.69
N ARG A 47 -2.72 26.28 -36.19
CA ARG A 47 -3.39 25.80 -34.97
C ARG A 47 -3.00 26.61 -33.72
N LEU A 48 -1.72 26.95 -33.56
CA LEU A 48 -1.27 27.78 -32.44
C LEU A 48 -1.84 29.20 -32.51
N LEU A 49 -1.87 29.80 -33.71
CA LEU A 49 -2.53 31.08 -33.93
C LEU A 49 -4.03 31.00 -33.62
N GLN A 50 -4.69 29.89 -33.96
CA GLN A 50 -6.10 29.69 -33.62
C GLN A 50 -6.30 29.52 -32.11
N LEU A 51 -5.40 28.82 -31.41
CA LEU A 51 -5.44 28.69 -29.96
C LEU A 51 -5.27 30.05 -29.27
N GLU A 52 -4.29 30.85 -29.70
CA GLU A 52 -4.10 32.23 -29.25
C GLU A 52 -5.33 33.07 -29.57
N LYS A 53 -5.95 32.88 -30.73
CA LYS A 53 -7.17 33.59 -31.10
C LYS A 53 -8.35 33.27 -30.17
N VAL A 54 -8.52 32.01 -29.79
CA VAL A 54 -9.56 31.59 -28.84
C VAL A 54 -9.28 32.15 -27.44
N LEU A 55 -8.01 32.11 -26.99
CA LEU A 55 -7.62 32.40 -25.61
C LEU A 55 -7.15 33.82 -25.32
N LEU A 56 -6.68 34.59 -26.30
CA LEU A 56 -6.03 35.89 -26.08
C LEU A 56 -6.76 37.05 -26.75
N LEU A 57 -7.58 36.82 -27.77
CA LEU A 57 -8.49 37.88 -28.22
C LEU A 57 -9.57 38.12 -27.16
N GLU A 58 -10.04 39.37 -27.06
CA GLU A 58 -11.11 39.82 -26.17
C GLU A 58 -12.48 39.26 -26.58
N ASN A 59 -12.56 37.95 -26.77
CA ASN A 59 -13.79 37.22 -26.96
C ASN A 59 -14.56 37.24 -25.63
N ALA A 60 -15.86 37.55 -25.69
CA ALA A 60 -16.73 37.57 -24.51
C ALA A 60 -16.89 36.17 -23.89
N GLU A 61 -16.95 35.15 -24.74
CA GLU A 61 -17.11 33.74 -24.38
C GLU A 61 -16.04 32.90 -25.07
N ILE A 62 -15.51 31.89 -24.37
CA ILE A 62 -14.55 30.92 -24.90
C ILE A 62 -15.30 29.80 -25.61
N ASP A 63 -14.98 29.57 -26.89
CA ASP A 63 -15.44 28.39 -27.62
C ASP A 63 -14.69 27.13 -27.12
N LEU A 64 -15.34 26.35 -26.25
CA LEU A 64 -14.78 25.11 -25.71
C LEU A 64 -14.58 24.03 -26.77
N GLY A 65 -15.38 24.01 -27.84
CA GLY A 65 -15.24 23.04 -28.93
C GLY A 65 -13.96 23.29 -29.71
N GLU A 66 -13.71 24.55 -30.07
CA GLU A 66 -12.49 24.95 -30.76
C GLU A 66 -11.26 24.83 -29.86
N LEU A 67 -11.39 25.17 -28.56
CA LEU A 67 -10.32 24.98 -27.58
C LEU A 67 -9.89 23.52 -27.48
N ARG A 68 -10.85 22.59 -27.35
CA ARG A 68 -10.57 21.14 -27.30
C ARG A 68 -9.85 20.68 -28.57
N LEU A 69 -10.32 21.09 -29.75
CA LEU A 69 -9.66 20.74 -31.00
C LEU A 69 -8.21 21.25 -31.06
N CYS A 70 -7.96 22.49 -30.63
CA CYS A 70 -6.62 23.08 -30.63
C CYS A 70 -5.66 22.41 -29.63
N CYS A 71 -6.17 22.03 -28.44
CA CYS A 71 -5.38 21.41 -27.38
C CYS A 71 -5.12 19.92 -27.61
N SER A 72 -5.91 19.26 -28.47
CA SER A 72 -5.81 17.82 -28.73
C SER A 72 -4.46 17.35 -29.23
N PHE A 73 -3.63 18.25 -29.78
CA PHE A 73 -2.30 17.94 -30.31
C PHE A 73 -1.18 18.65 -29.51
N GLY A 74 -1.41 18.88 -28.22
CA GLY A 74 -0.47 19.51 -27.28
C GLY A 74 -0.54 21.03 -27.26
N VAL A 75 -0.22 21.61 -26.11
CA VAL A 75 -0.38 23.05 -25.81
C VAL A 75 1.00 23.69 -25.57
N PRO A 76 1.24 24.95 -25.98
CA PRO A 76 2.45 25.69 -25.60
C PRO A 76 2.55 25.89 -24.09
N ASP A 77 3.76 25.89 -23.54
CA ASP A 77 3.97 26.00 -22.08
C ASP A 77 3.33 27.25 -21.47
N SER A 78 3.41 28.39 -22.16
CA SER A 78 2.86 29.66 -21.69
C SER A 78 1.32 29.68 -21.61
N LEU A 79 0.63 28.86 -22.42
CA LEU A 79 -0.83 28.82 -22.48
C LEU A 79 -1.43 27.64 -21.71
N ARG A 80 -0.61 26.63 -21.40
CA ARG A 80 -1.06 25.39 -20.77
C ARG A 80 -1.79 25.58 -19.45
N PRO A 81 -1.31 26.41 -18.51
CA PRO A 81 -2.02 26.64 -17.27
C PRO A 81 -3.44 27.18 -17.49
N LEU A 82 -3.64 28.08 -18.46
CA LEU A 82 -4.96 28.61 -18.80
C LEU A 82 -5.84 27.53 -19.46
N CYS A 83 -5.29 26.78 -20.41
CA CYS A 83 -6.00 25.69 -21.08
C CYS A 83 -6.51 24.65 -20.08
N TRP A 84 -5.67 24.22 -19.13
CA TRP A 84 -6.05 23.18 -18.17
C TRP A 84 -7.17 23.65 -17.24
N ARG A 85 -7.12 24.90 -16.76
CA ARG A 85 -8.20 25.47 -15.95
C ARG A 85 -9.54 25.50 -16.70
N LEU A 86 -9.53 25.81 -18.00
CA LEU A 86 -10.75 25.80 -18.82
C LEU A 86 -11.22 24.38 -19.16
N LEU A 87 -10.31 23.49 -19.56
CA LEU A 87 -10.62 22.13 -19.99
C LEU A 87 -11.09 21.22 -18.84
N LEU A 88 -10.61 21.46 -17.62
CA LEU A 88 -11.09 20.79 -16.40
C LEU A 88 -12.39 21.41 -15.86
N GLY A 89 -12.87 22.51 -16.46
CA GLY A 89 -14.08 23.20 -16.04
C GLY A 89 -13.94 24.03 -14.77
N TYR A 90 -12.72 24.42 -14.39
CA TYR A 90 -12.48 25.30 -13.25
C TYR A 90 -12.84 26.75 -13.57
N LEU A 91 -12.42 27.25 -14.73
CA LEU A 91 -12.78 28.59 -15.19
C LEU A 91 -14.13 28.59 -15.94
N PRO A 92 -15.03 29.56 -15.67
CA PRO A 92 -16.24 29.72 -16.47
C PRO A 92 -15.87 30.15 -17.91
N ILE A 93 -16.76 29.89 -18.87
CA ILE A 93 -16.51 30.22 -20.28
C ILE A 93 -16.55 31.73 -20.55
N GLU A 94 -17.25 32.48 -19.71
CA GLU A 94 -17.37 33.94 -19.80
C GLU A 94 -16.13 34.62 -19.21
N ARG A 95 -15.27 35.19 -20.08
CA ARG A 95 -13.99 35.80 -19.66
C ARG A 95 -14.18 36.92 -18.63
N GLN A 96 -15.26 37.68 -18.74
CA GLN A 96 -15.55 38.82 -17.86
C GLN A 96 -15.73 38.39 -16.39
N GLN A 97 -16.05 37.11 -16.13
CA GLN A 97 -16.26 36.60 -14.78
C GLN A 97 -14.98 36.11 -14.10
N TRP A 98 -13.89 35.90 -14.85
CA TRP A 98 -12.69 35.22 -14.34
C TRP A 98 -12.08 35.87 -13.11
N SER A 99 -11.89 37.20 -13.15
CA SER A 99 -11.26 37.93 -12.05
C SER A 99 -12.04 37.83 -10.73
N VAL A 100 -13.36 38.02 -10.80
CA VAL A 100 -14.26 37.92 -9.64
C VAL A 100 -14.35 36.47 -9.16
N TYR A 101 -14.47 35.52 -10.09
CA TYR A 101 -14.59 34.09 -9.79
C TYR A 101 -13.33 33.55 -9.11
N LEU A 102 -12.15 33.79 -9.68
CA LEU A 102 -10.87 33.33 -9.14
C LEU A 102 -10.60 33.91 -7.75
N ARG A 103 -10.79 35.23 -7.58
CA ARG A 103 -10.61 35.87 -6.27
C ARG A 103 -11.47 35.20 -5.20
N LYS A 104 -12.77 35.00 -5.48
CA LYS A 104 -13.70 34.35 -4.55
C LYS A 104 -13.26 32.92 -4.20
N HIS A 105 -12.89 32.10 -5.18
CA HIS A 105 -12.48 30.71 -4.93
C HIS A 105 -11.15 30.64 -4.16
N ARG A 106 -10.18 31.47 -4.51
CA ARG A 106 -8.89 31.55 -3.80
C ARG A 106 -9.07 32.01 -2.35
N GLU A 107 -9.94 32.98 -2.09
CA GLU A 107 -10.31 33.41 -0.72
C GLU A 107 -10.98 32.28 0.07
N ILE A 108 -11.93 31.55 -0.54
CA ILE A 108 -12.59 30.40 0.09
C ILE A 108 -11.56 29.33 0.45
N TYR A 109 -10.68 28.96 -0.48
CA TYR A 109 -9.64 27.97 -0.21
C TYR A 109 -8.74 28.39 0.96
N ASN A 110 -8.27 29.64 0.98
CA ASN A 110 -7.43 30.16 2.07
C ASN A 110 -8.17 30.10 3.42
N SER A 111 -9.45 30.46 3.46
CA SER A 111 -10.27 30.34 4.68
C SER A 111 -10.40 28.88 5.13
N LEU A 112 -10.63 27.95 4.20
CA LEU A 112 -10.73 26.53 4.51
C LEU A 112 -9.41 25.99 5.08
N VAL A 113 -8.27 26.41 4.54
CA VAL A 113 -6.94 26.03 5.05
C VAL A 113 -6.77 26.48 6.50
N GLU A 114 -7.17 27.70 6.82
CA GLU A 114 -7.10 28.25 8.18
C GLU A 114 -8.03 27.51 9.15
N ASP A 115 -9.23 27.12 8.71
CA ASP A 115 -10.22 26.42 9.53
C ASP A 115 -9.88 24.94 9.74
N VAL A 116 -9.23 24.29 8.78
CA VAL A 116 -8.92 22.85 8.82
C VAL A 116 -7.58 22.56 9.49
N ILE A 117 -6.59 23.46 9.36
CA ILE A 117 -5.27 23.29 9.95
C ILE A 117 -5.25 23.97 11.33
N VAL A 118 -5.86 23.30 12.32
CA VAL A 118 -5.94 23.79 13.71
C VAL A 118 -5.15 22.87 14.65
N HIS A 119 -4.39 23.45 15.58
CA HIS A 119 -3.81 22.70 16.71
C HIS A 119 -4.80 22.68 17.89
N PRO A 120 -5.19 21.49 18.38
CA PRO A 120 -6.01 21.37 19.58
C PRO A 120 -5.34 22.10 20.76
N GLY A 121 -6.09 23.00 21.40
CA GLY A 121 -5.63 23.80 22.55
C GLY A 121 -5.14 25.22 22.24
N GLN A 122 -5.00 25.65 20.97
CA GLN A 122 -4.70 27.06 20.65
C GLN A 122 -5.91 28.00 20.78
N LEU A 123 -7.13 27.46 20.78
CA LEU A 123 -8.37 28.23 20.98
C LEU A 123 -8.68 28.55 22.47
N SER A 124 -7.86 28.07 23.41
CA SER A 124 -8.09 28.19 24.86
C SER A 124 -7.77 29.57 25.48
N ILE A 125 -7.51 30.61 24.66
CA ILE A 125 -7.17 31.97 25.15
C ILE A 125 -8.35 32.95 24.92
N ALA A 126 -9.58 32.45 24.78
CA ALA A 126 -10.76 33.29 24.94
C ALA A 126 -11.22 33.21 26.41
N PRO A 127 -11.19 34.30 27.18
CA PRO A 127 -11.83 34.32 28.49
C PRO A 127 -13.35 34.27 28.23
N ASP A 128 -14.06 33.40 28.95
CA ASP A 128 -15.53 33.40 29.10
C ASP A 128 -16.36 32.33 28.36
N HIS A 129 -15.82 31.14 28.09
CA HIS A 129 -16.69 29.98 27.84
C HIS A 129 -16.24 28.73 28.61
N GLU A 130 -17.18 28.12 29.35
CA GLU A 130 -17.04 26.85 30.07
C GLU A 130 -16.40 25.80 29.16
N THR A 131 -15.12 25.50 29.40
CA THR A 131 -14.33 24.56 28.61
C THR A 131 -14.90 23.16 28.76
N THR A 132 -15.50 22.65 27.70
CA THR A 132 -15.72 21.22 27.53
C THR A 132 -14.38 20.49 27.65
N GLU A 133 -14.29 19.53 28.57
CA GLU A 133 -13.10 18.74 28.88
C GLU A 133 -12.67 17.86 27.68
N ASP A 134 -12.00 18.45 26.69
CA ASP A 134 -11.39 17.70 25.60
C ASP A 134 -9.86 17.63 25.77
N HIS A 135 -9.33 16.42 25.81
CA HIS A 135 -7.93 16.13 26.12
C HIS A 135 -7.41 15.03 25.18
N PRO A 136 -6.10 14.93 24.87
CA PRO A 136 -5.49 13.91 24.03
C PRO A 136 -5.90 12.45 24.28
N LEU A 137 -6.30 12.10 25.50
CA LEU A 137 -6.73 10.74 25.84
C LEU A 137 -8.25 10.52 25.69
N ASN A 138 -8.98 11.51 25.19
CA ASN A 138 -10.42 11.44 25.04
C ASN A 138 -10.79 10.52 23.86
N LEU A 139 -11.40 9.38 24.18
CA LEU A 139 -11.81 8.37 23.20
C LEU A 139 -13.13 8.72 22.50
N ASN A 140 -13.80 9.81 22.90
CA ASN A 140 -15.05 10.22 22.28
C ASN A 140 -14.84 10.48 20.77
N PRO A 141 -15.66 9.92 19.87
CA PRO A 141 -15.60 10.22 18.44
C PRO A 141 -15.74 11.70 18.08
N SER A 142 -16.33 12.52 18.95
CA SER A 142 -16.45 13.97 18.77
C SER A 142 -15.28 14.79 19.34
N SER A 143 -14.23 14.13 19.87
CA SER A 143 -13.03 14.80 20.39
C SER A 143 -12.20 15.41 19.24
N GLU A 144 -11.80 16.67 19.40
CA GLU A 144 -10.88 17.36 18.50
C GLU A 144 -9.51 16.67 18.51
N TRP A 145 -9.08 16.15 19.66
CA TRP A 145 -7.84 15.38 19.78
C TRP A 145 -7.90 14.03 19.07
N ASN A 146 -9.00 13.27 19.19
CA ASN A 146 -9.16 12.00 18.47
C ASN A 146 -9.16 12.23 16.94
N ASN A 147 -9.80 13.31 16.47
CA ASN A 147 -9.74 13.71 15.07
C ASN A 147 -8.33 14.17 14.66
N TYR A 148 -7.62 14.88 15.54
CA TYR A 148 -6.25 15.31 15.32
C TYR A 148 -5.28 14.14 15.14
N PHE A 149 -5.40 13.07 15.94
CA PHE A 149 -4.57 11.86 15.80
C PHE A 149 -4.88 11.09 14.51
N LYS A 150 -6.16 10.93 14.17
CA LYS A 150 -6.56 10.30 12.89
C LYS A 150 -6.06 11.08 11.68
N ASP A 151 -6.08 12.41 11.76
CA ASP A 151 -5.51 13.27 10.74
C ASP A 151 -4.00 13.07 10.60
N ASN A 152 -3.28 12.84 11.71
CA ASN A 152 -1.84 12.60 11.69
C ASN A 152 -1.47 11.27 11.01
N GLU A 153 -2.28 10.23 11.16
CA GLU A 153 -2.09 8.96 10.43
C GLU A 153 -2.17 9.18 8.91
N VAL A 154 -3.19 9.91 8.44
CA VAL A 154 -3.35 10.24 7.02
C VAL A 154 -2.21 11.14 6.55
N LEU A 155 -1.87 12.16 7.33
CA LEU A 155 -0.80 13.10 7.01
C LEU A 155 0.57 12.40 6.93
N ALA A 156 0.85 11.44 7.80
CA ALA A 156 2.07 10.64 7.75
C ALA A 156 2.17 9.76 6.50
N GLN A 157 1.04 9.36 5.92
CA GLN A 157 1.01 8.69 4.62
C GLN A 157 1.30 9.68 3.49
N ILE A 158 0.64 10.84 3.50
CA ILE A 158 0.83 11.90 2.50
C ILE A 158 2.30 12.36 2.50
N ASP A 159 2.89 12.67 3.66
CA ASP A 159 4.27 13.13 3.83
C ASP A 159 5.27 12.16 3.15
N LYS A 160 5.12 10.85 3.40
CA LYS A 160 5.95 9.81 2.77
C LYS A 160 5.84 9.82 1.25
N ASP A 161 4.64 10.05 0.72
CA ASP A 161 4.35 9.98 -0.70
C ASP A 161 4.78 11.24 -1.47
N VAL A 162 4.60 12.42 -0.88
CA VAL A 162 5.04 13.68 -1.51
C VAL A 162 6.56 13.86 -1.50
N ARG A 163 7.26 13.33 -0.48
CA ARG A 163 8.73 13.38 -0.42
C ARG A 163 9.42 12.61 -1.53
N ARG A 164 8.76 11.57 -2.04
CA ARG A 164 9.23 10.71 -3.14
C ARG A 164 8.55 11.01 -4.48
N LEU A 165 7.76 12.09 -4.57
CA LEU A 165 7.04 12.47 -5.77
C LEU A 165 8.00 12.93 -6.86
N CYS A 166 7.92 12.30 -8.04
CA CYS A 166 8.70 12.64 -9.23
C CYS A 166 10.19 12.89 -8.92
N PRO A 167 10.91 11.89 -8.36
CA PRO A 167 12.27 12.03 -7.86
C PRO A 167 13.29 12.43 -8.95
N GLU A 168 12.92 12.29 -10.21
CA GLU A 168 13.73 12.69 -11.35
C GLU A 168 13.78 14.21 -11.60
N ILE A 169 12.90 15.00 -10.99
CA ILE A 169 12.93 16.46 -11.05
C ILE A 169 13.23 17.08 -9.69
N ASP A 170 14.09 18.09 -9.68
CA ASP A 170 14.43 18.84 -8.46
C ASP A 170 13.30 19.79 -8.00
N PHE A 171 12.28 20.01 -8.85
CA PHE A 171 11.23 21.01 -8.65
C PHE A 171 10.55 20.87 -7.29
N PHE A 172 10.11 19.66 -6.94
CA PHE A 172 9.39 19.45 -5.68
C PHE A 172 10.28 19.68 -4.45
N GLN A 173 11.60 19.49 -4.58
CA GLN A 173 12.58 19.70 -3.52
C GLN A 173 13.11 21.14 -3.45
N ARG A 174 12.66 22.03 -4.35
CA ARG A 174 12.99 23.46 -4.30
C ARG A 174 12.03 24.22 -3.38
N ILE A 175 12.52 25.33 -2.85
CA ILE A 175 11.75 26.28 -2.06
C ILE A 175 10.77 27.00 -2.99
N THR A 176 9.49 27.05 -2.61
CA THR A 176 8.49 27.83 -3.35
C THR A 176 8.75 29.32 -3.16
N SER A 177 8.55 30.09 -4.23
CA SER A 177 8.60 31.56 -4.16
C SER A 177 7.36 32.14 -3.46
N TYR A 178 6.32 31.33 -3.27
CA TYR A 178 5.02 31.74 -2.74
C TYR A 178 4.61 30.80 -1.58
N PRO A 179 5.20 30.95 -0.38
CA PRO A 179 4.80 30.19 0.80
C PRO A 179 3.42 30.64 1.30
N HIS A 180 2.61 29.71 1.81
CA HIS A 180 1.29 30.06 2.34
C HIS A 180 1.38 30.85 3.66
N ARG A 181 0.66 31.97 3.75
CA ARG A 181 0.82 32.99 4.81
C ARG A 181 0.65 32.47 6.25
N SER A 182 -0.38 31.66 6.49
CA SER A 182 -0.72 31.09 7.81
C SER A 182 -0.21 29.65 7.98
N ALA A 183 -0.51 28.78 7.02
CA ALA A 183 -0.14 27.35 7.06
C ALA A 183 1.38 27.05 7.06
N ALA A 184 2.22 27.89 6.44
CA ALA A 184 3.68 27.66 6.43
C ALA A 184 4.29 27.66 7.85
N LYS A 185 3.71 28.43 8.77
CA LYS A 185 4.17 28.53 10.17
C LYS A 185 3.89 27.28 10.99
N ILE A 186 2.76 26.62 10.70
CA ILE A 186 2.32 25.41 11.41
C ILE A 186 3.19 24.21 10.98
N ASN A 187 3.58 24.17 9.70
CA ASN A 187 4.38 23.10 9.09
C ASN A 187 3.79 21.71 9.39
N LEU A 188 2.90 21.25 8.52
CA LEU A 188 2.20 19.96 8.66
C LEU A 188 3.17 18.79 8.91
N SER A 189 4.34 18.77 8.26
CA SER A 189 5.34 17.73 8.50
C SER A 189 5.92 17.74 9.93
N ARG A 190 6.01 18.90 10.59
CA ARG A 190 6.42 19.03 12.01
C ARG A 190 5.38 18.41 12.95
N ARG A 191 4.10 18.46 12.59
CA ARG A 191 2.98 17.83 13.32
C ARG A 191 3.19 16.33 13.50
N ILE A 192 3.78 15.66 12.50
CA ILE A 192 4.11 14.22 12.55
C ILE A 192 5.34 13.95 13.44
N GLN A 193 6.35 14.82 13.43
CA GLN A 193 7.60 14.60 14.16
C GLN A 193 7.44 14.69 15.69
N GLN A 194 6.50 15.51 16.17
CA GLN A 194 6.26 15.71 17.61
C GLN A 194 5.62 14.50 18.31
N GLU A 195 5.08 13.53 17.58
CA GLU A 195 4.53 12.28 18.16
C GLU A 195 5.60 11.22 18.44
N ASN A 196 6.81 11.35 17.89
CA ASN A 196 7.92 10.45 18.18
C ASN A 196 8.76 11.02 19.34
N LEU A 197 8.31 10.82 20.59
CA LEU A 197 9.14 11.06 21.77
C LEU A 197 10.32 10.07 21.78
N TYR A 198 11.46 10.48 21.24
CA TYR A 198 12.71 9.79 21.46
C TYR A 198 13.21 10.09 22.88
N SER A 199 13.46 9.04 23.66
CA SER A 199 14.14 9.18 24.95
C SER A 199 15.55 9.76 24.72
N GLU A 200 15.76 10.99 25.17
CA GLU A 200 17.10 11.58 25.22
C GLU A 200 17.87 11.01 26.42
N VAL A 201 18.94 10.27 26.15
CA VAL A 201 19.93 9.91 27.18
C VAL A 201 20.85 11.12 27.36
N PRO A 202 21.00 11.68 28.58
CA PRO A 202 21.91 12.80 28.80
C PRO A 202 23.36 12.37 28.54
N PRO A 203 24.21 13.22 27.93
CA PRO A 203 25.60 12.88 27.68
C PRO A 203 26.40 12.92 28.99
N SER A 204 26.73 11.77 29.54
CA SER A 204 27.73 11.66 30.61
C SER A 204 29.14 11.70 30.00
N SER A 205 29.80 12.83 30.20
CA SER A 205 31.23 13.01 29.93
C SER A 205 32.06 12.20 30.94
N HIS A 206 32.74 11.14 30.50
CA HIS A 206 34.17 10.86 30.71
C HIS A 206 34.53 9.35 30.66
N PHE A 207 35.44 9.05 29.71
CA PHE A 207 36.45 7.99 29.65
C PHE A 207 36.12 6.55 29.18
N SER A 208 36.95 6.14 28.21
CA SER A 208 36.88 4.97 27.33
C SER A 208 37.74 3.78 27.81
N ALA A 209 37.34 2.55 27.45
CA ALA A 209 38.04 1.66 26.50
C ALA A 209 37.71 0.16 26.77
N GLY A 210 36.98 -0.48 25.86
CA GLY A 210 36.76 -1.93 25.82
C GLY A 210 35.60 -2.30 24.89
N ASN A 211 35.92 -2.88 23.73
CA ASN A 211 35.04 -3.08 22.58
C ASN A 211 33.72 -3.84 22.88
N PHE A 212 32.58 -3.17 22.70
CA PHE A 212 31.33 -3.79 22.27
C PHE A 212 30.90 -3.15 20.94
N ILE A 213 30.52 -4.02 20.01
CA ILE A 213 30.07 -3.69 18.66
C ILE A 213 28.87 -2.75 18.78
N ALA A 214 29.04 -1.50 18.37
CA ALA A 214 27.95 -0.58 18.16
C ALA A 214 27.05 -1.16 17.07
N SER A 215 25.82 -1.50 17.43
CA SER A 215 24.73 -1.63 16.47
C SER A 215 24.75 -0.39 15.57
N PRO A 216 24.63 -0.52 14.24
CA PRO A 216 24.63 0.63 13.35
C PRO A 216 23.38 1.47 13.64
N THR A 217 23.53 2.47 14.49
CA THR A 217 22.59 3.56 14.64
C THR A 217 22.45 4.18 13.26
N LYS A 218 21.25 4.04 12.71
CA LYS A 218 20.80 4.57 11.44
C LYS A 218 21.51 5.89 11.12
N THR A 219 22.27 5.90 10.04
CA THR A 219 22.75 7.12 9.36
C THR A 219 21.61 7.96 8.77
N ALA A 220 20.37 7.72 9.18
CA ALA A 220 19.19 8.43 8.73
C ALA A 220 18.96 9.74 9.50
N SER A 221 19.54 9.91 10.69
CA SER A 221 19.25 11.07 11.55
C SER A 221 19.91 12.40 11.15
N LYS A 222 20.68 12.46 10.05
CA LYS A 222 21.22 13.72 9.50
C LYS A 222 20.46 14.28 8.29
N GLU A 223 19.59 13.49 7.64
CA GLU A 223 18.76 13.97 6.50
C GLU A 223 17.39 14.53 6.92
N TYR A 224 16.98 14.35 8.18
CA TYR A 224 15.68 14.83 8.69
C TYR A 224 15.75 16.18 9.42
N SER A 225 16.92 16.80 9.49
CA SER A 225 17.14 18.11 10.12
C SER A 225 17.02 19.23 9.09
N ASN A 226 15.87 19.34 8.42
CA ASN A 226 15.51 20.63 7.82
C ASN A 226 15.05 21.53 8.96
N VAL A 227 15.99 22.26 9.57
CA VAL A 227 15.66 23.40 10.42
C VAL A 227 15.03 24.44 9.50
N VAL A 228 13.69 24.41 9.40
CA VAL A 228 12.92 25.32 8.54
C VAL A 228 12.70 26.62 9.30
N ASP A 229 13.31 27.70 8.81
CA ASP A 229 12.94 29.08 9.14
C ASP A 229 11.41 29.25 8.98
N GLU A 230 10.74 29.98 9.88
CA GLU A 230 9.27 30.02 10.02
C GLU A 230 8.51 30.49 8.76
N ASN A 231 9.23 30.99 7.74
CA ASN A 231 8.68 31.52 6.50
C ASN A 231 9.12 30.76 5.23
N VAL A 232 9.81 29.63 5.35
CA VAL A 232 10.29 28.86 4.18
C VAL A 232 9.40 27.64 3.96
N GLU A 233 8.97 27.44 2.71
CA GLU A 233 8.16 26.31 2.30
C GLU A 233 8.72 25.68 1.02
N TYR A 234 8.70 24.36 0.93
CA TYR A 234 9.08 23.61 -0.25
C TYR A 234 7.86 23.26 -1.11
N HIS A 235 8.04 23.10 -2.41
CA HIS A 235 6.96 22.70 -3.32
C HIS A 235 6.27 21.40 -2.90
N TRP A 236 7.00 20.40 -2.38
CA TRP A 236 6.40 19.18 -1.85
C TRP A 236 5.49 19.41 -0.63
N GLN A 237 5.73 20.45 0.18
CA GLN A 237 4.88 20.82 1.33
C GLN A 237 3.57 21.47 0.88
N VAL A 238 3.61 22.22 -0.23
CA VAL A 238 2.38 22.76 -0.85
C VAL A 238 1.51 21.60 -1.33
N VAL A 239 2.10 20.61 -2.00
CA VAL A 239 1.39 19.38 -2.44
C VAL A 239 0.85 18.59 -1.24
N GLU A 240 1.63 18.45 -0.15
CA GLU A 240 1.19 17.84 1.11
C GLU A 240 -0.10 18.48 1.62
N ARG A 241 -0.12 19.82 1.70
CA ARG A 241 -1.27 20.58 2.19
C ARG A 241 -2.49 20.40 1.29
N VAL A 242 -2.35 20.51 -0.02
CA VAL A 242 -3.49 20.35 -0.94
C VAL A 242 -4.11 18.95 -0.82
N LEU A 243 -3.30 17.90 -0.75
CA LEU A 243 -3.77 16.52 -0.57
C LEU A 243 -4.43 16.31 0.79
N PHE A 244 -3.89 16.91 1.85
CA PHE A 244 -4.47 16.87 3.17
C PHE A 244 -5.84 17.57 3.20
N MET A 245 -5.95 18.76 2.62
CA MET A 245 -7.22 19.49 2.47
C MET A 245 -8.26 18.68 1.70
N TYR A 246 -7.87 18.05 0.58
CA TYR A 246 -8.75 17.17 -0.18
C TYR A 246 -9.26 16.00 0.70
N SER A 247 -8.37 15.35 1.44
CA SER A 247 -8.72 14.21 2.29
C SER A 247 -9.71 14.59 3.40
N LYS A 248 -9.52 15.77 4.02
CA LYS A 248 -10.40 16.29 5.06
C LYS A 248 -11.79 16.63 4.53
N LEU A 249 -11.86 17.26 3.36
CA LEU A 249 -13.11 17.73 2.76
C LEU A 249 -13.88 16.63 2.02
N ASN A 250 -13.25 15.50 1.71
CA ASN A 250 -13.86 14.35 1.04
C ASN A 250 -13.76 13.07 1.89
N PRO A 251 -14.45 12.97 3.06
CA PRO A 251 -14.29 11.85 4.00
C PRO A 251 -14.73 10.49 3.46
N GLY A 252 -15.52 10.45 2.37
CA GLY A 252 -15.94 9.22 1.70
C GLY A 252 -14.85 8.58 0.82
N VAL A 253 -13.82 9.35 0.43
CA VAL A 253 -12.69 8.85 -0.37
C VAL A 253 -11.41 8.91 0.45
N LYS A 254 -11.17 10.05 1.11
CA LYS A 254 -9.91 10.41 1.80
C LYS A 254 -8.70 10.33 0.85
N TYR A 255 -7.52 10.52 1.41
CA TYR A 255 -6.28 10.28 0.68
C TYR A 255 -6.08 8.78 0.40
N VAL A 256 -5.72 8.45 -0.84
CA VAL A 256 -5.30 7.11 -1.26
C VAL A 256 -3.97 7.22 -2.00
N GLN A 257 -3.02 6.35 -1.69
CA GLN A 257 -1.71 6.32 -2.33
C GLN A 257 -1.87 6.26 -3.87
N GLY A 258 -1.16 7.14 -4.56
CA GLY A 258 -1.29 7.35 -6.01
C GLY A 258 -1.93 8.70 -6.36
N MET A 259 -2.78 9.26 -5.49
CA MET A 259 -3.33 10.61 -5.68
C MET A 259 -2.25 11.69 -5.79
N ASN A 260 -1.12 11.51 -5.09
CA ASN A 260 0.05 12.38 -5.17
C ASN A 260 0.63 12.45 -6.60
N GLU A 261 0.57 11.35 -7.35
CA GLU A 261 1.09 11.26 -8.72
C GLU A 261 0.20 11.98 -9.74
N ILE A 262 -1.07 12.18 -9.39
CA ILE A 262 -2.01 12.99 -10.18
C ILE A 262 -1.86 14.48 -9.79
N MET A 263 -1.66 14.75 -8.50
CA MET A 263 -1.45 16.09 -7.98
C MET A 263 -0.18 16.74 -8.52
N GLY A 264 0.91 15.97 -8.62
CA GLY A 264 2.23 16.46 -9.05
C GLY A 264 2.21 17.21 -10.38
N PRO A 265 1.75 16.61 -11.49
CA PRO A 265 1.66 17.28 -12.79
C PRO A 265 0.76 18.52 -12.80
N LEU A 266 -0.39 18.50 -12.11
CA LEU A 266 -1.27 19.68 -11.99
C LEU A 266 -0.55 20.85 -11.32
N TYR A 267 0.02 20.59 -10.14
CA TYR A 267 0.73 21.62 -9.38
C TYR A 267 1.94 22.13 -10.14
N TYR A 268 2.71 21.25 -10.79
CA TYR A 268 3.86 21.61 -11.60
C TYR A 268 3.49 22.60 -12.72
N VAL A 269 2.37 22.37 -13.42
CA VAL A 269 1.91 23.27 -14.49
C VAL A 269 1.47 24.62 -13.94
N PHE A 270 0.68 24.65 -12.86
CA PHE A 270 0.18 25.92 -12.31
C PHE A 270 1.23 26.72 -11.54
N ALA A 271 2.20 26.07 -10.90
CA ALA A 271 3.27 26.75 -10.19
C ALA A 271 4.34 27.35 -11.13
N ASN A 272 4.43 26.85 -12.37
CA ASN A 272 5.27 27.42 -13.43
C ASN A 272 4.46 28.30 -14.41
N ASP A 273 3.33 28.87 -13.96
CA ASP A 273 2.56 29.82 -14.76
C ASP A 273 3.41 31.05 -15.11
N ALA A 274 3.26 31.55 -16.34
CA ALA A 274 4.01 32.71 -16.80
C ALA A 274 3.51 34.01 -16.13
N ASP A 275 2.25 34.01 -15.68
CA ASP A 275 1.67 35.09 -14.90
C ASP A 275 1.98 34.89 -13.40
N SER A 276 2.71 35.84 -12.81
CA SER A 276 3.12 35.77 -11.40
C SER A 276 1.94 35.79 -10.43
N GLU A 277 0.83 36.47 -10.73
CA GLU A 277 -0.35 36.48 -9.85
C GLU A 277 -1.05 35.12 -9.86
N TRP A 278 -1.01 34.43 -10.99
CA TRP A 278 -1.59 33.10 -11.14
C TRP A 278 -0.68 32.02 -10.56
N ALA A 279 0.64 32.18 -10.69
CA ALA A 279 1.63 31.32 -10.04
C ALA A 279 1.58 31.42 -8.51
N GLU A 280 1.38 32.63 -7.94
CA GLU A 280 1.19 32.81 -6.49
C GLU A 280 -0.03 32.02 -5.99
N ALA A 281 -1.11 32.00 -6.77
CA ALA A 281 -2.33 31.28 -6.44
C ALA A 281 -2.37 29.81 -6.92
N ALA A 282 -1.23 29.26 -7.37
CA ALA A 282 -1.16 27.92 -7.93
C ALA A 282 -1.70 26.85 -6.98
N GLU A 283 -1.51 27.00 -5.67
CA GLU A 283 -2.02 26.06 -4.68
C GLU A 283 -3.56 25.92 -4.73
N ALA A 284 -4.28 27.04 -4.62
CA ALA A 284 -5.74 27.05 -4.62
C ALA A 284 -6.30 26.58 -5.97
N ASP A 285 -5.71 27.04 -7.08
CA ASP A 285 -6.11 26.62 -8.42
C ASP A 285 -5.89 25.12 -8.63
N THR A 286 -4.78 24.58 -8.10
CA THR A 286 -4.49 23.14 -8.11
C THR A 286 -5.55 22.37 -7.33
N TYR A 287 -5.91 22.83 -6.13
CA TYR A 287 -6.94 22.18 -5.30
C TYR A 287 -8.26 22.00 -6.05
N TYR A 288 -8.78 23.07 -6.67
CA TYR A 288 -10.06 23.00 -7.38
C TYR A 288 -9.98 22.17 -8.65
N CYS A 289 -8.91 22.31 -9.44
CA CYS A 289 -8.71 21.49 -10.63
C CYS A 289 -8.58 19.99 -10.27
N PHE A 290 -7.86 19.68 -9.20
CA PHE A 290 -7.74 18.32 -8.69
C PHE A 290 -9.08 17.78 -8.18
N GLN A 291 -9.85 18.58 -7.44
CA GLN A 291 -11.19 18.20 -6.97
C GLN A 291 -12.13 17.86 -8.14
N LEU A 292 -12.12 18.67 -9.21
CA LEU A 292 -12.91 18.44 -10.42
C LEU A 292 -12.48 17.15 -11.12
N LEU A 293 -11.17 16.96 -11.33
CA LEU A 293 -10.65 15.74 -11.94
C LEU A 293 -11.00 14.50 -11.10
N MET A 294 -10.81 14.56 -9.78
CA MET A 294 -11.16 13.49 -8.87
C MET A 294 -12.66 13.19 -8.86
N SER A 295 -13.53 14.17 -9.11
CA SER A 295 -14.97 13.91 -9.17
C SER A 295 -15.34 12.93 -10.30
N GLU A 296 -14.53 12.86 -11.36
CA GLU A 296 -14.70 11.94 -12.49
C GLU A 296 -14.06 10.56 -12.24
N ILE A 297 -12.96 10.50 -11.47
CA ILE A 297 -12.14 9.27 -11.34
C ILE A 297 -12.10 8.68 -9.92
N LYS A 298 -12.75 9.31 -8.93
CA LYS A 298 -12.72 8.89 -7.51
C LYS A 298 -13.15 7.46 -7.28
N ASP A 299 -14.06 6.93 -8.11
CA ASP A 299 -14.58 5.57 -7.95
C ASP A 299 -13.47 4.52 -8.11
N ASN A 300 -12.40 4.84 -8.87
CA ASN A 300 -11.21 3.99 -9.02
C ASN A 300 -10.34 3.90 -7.74
N PHE A 301 -10.57 4.77 -6.75
CA PHE A 301 -9.81 4.82 -5.50
C PHE A 301 -10.58 4.25 -4.31
N ILE A 302 -11.87 3.94 -4.48
CA ILE A 302 -12.73 3.45 -3.41
C ILE A 302 -12.74 1.92 -3.44
N LYS A 303 -12.03 1.28 -2.50
CA LYS A 303 -11.90 -0.18 -2.41
C LYS A 303 -13.23 -0.94 -2.42
N THR A 304 -14.27 -0.39 -1.80
CA THR A 304 -15.60 -1.03 -1.78
C THR A 304 -16.30 -1.03 -3.14
N LEU A 305 -15.84 -0.19 -4.06
CA LEU A 305 -16.33 -0.10 -5.42
C LEU A 305 -15.48 -0.89 -6.41
N ASP A 306 -14.37 -1.53 -6.00
CA ASP A 306 -13.45 -2.21 -6.93
C ASP A 306 -14.18 -3.16 -7.89
N SER A 307 -15.08 -4.00 -7.36
CA SER A 307 -15.91 -4.96 -8.13
C SER A 307 -17.26 -4.42 -8.60
N SER A 308 -17.50 -3.11 -8.48
CA SER A 308 -18.72 -2.48 -8.97
C SER A 308 -18.63 -2.16 -10.47
N ASN A 309 -19.76 -1.84 -11.08
CA ASN A 309 -19.85 -1.45 -12.50
C ASN A 309 -19.20 -0.11 -12.83
N CYS A 310 -18.83 0.71 -11.83
CA CYS A 310 -18.11 1.97 -12.02
C CYS A 310 -16.70 1.96 -11.41
N GLY A 311 -16.29 0.84 -10.80
CA GLY A 311 -14.96 0.70 -10.18
C GLY A 311 -13.87 0.31 -11.15
N ILE A 312 -12.67 0.13 -10.60
CA ILE A 312 -11.46 -0.17 -11.36
C ILE A 312 -11.53 -1.51 -12.12
N GLU A 313 -12.25 -2.52 -11.60
CA GLU A 313 -12.41 -3.79 -12.32
C GLU A 313 -13.28 -3.63 -13.58
N SER A 314 -14.32 -2.80 -13.51
CA SER A 314 -15.15 -2.46 -14.68
C SER A 314 -14.32 -1.73 -15.74
N LEU A 315 -13.52 -0.73 -15.33
CA LEU A 315 -12.63 0.01 -16.22
C LEU A 315 -11.60 -0.91 -16.91
N LEU A 316 -10.98 -1.82 -16.15
CA LEU A 316 -10.04 -2.81 -16.67
C LEU A 316 -10.71 -3.81 -17.61
N THR A 317 -11.95 -4.20 -17.31
CA THR A 317 -12.73 -5.11 -18.17
C THR A 317 -13.07 -4.43 -19.50
N GLU A 318 -13.49 -3.17 -19.46
CA GLU A 318 -13.76 -2.40 -20.68
C GLU A 318 -12.49 -2.23 -21.54
N PHE A 319 -11.36 -1.91 -20.90
CA PHE A 319 -10.07 -1.86 -21.57
C PHE A 319 -9.71 -3.20 -22.23
N ASN A 320 -9.90 -4.32 -21.52
CA ASN A 320 -9.59 -5.65 -22.05
C ASN A 320 -10.49 -6.04 -23.23
N GLU A 321 -11.78 -5.73 -23.17
CA GLU A 321 -12.69 -5.96 -24.30
C GLU A 321 -12.31 -5.09 -25.51
N ARG A 322 -11.85 -3.85 -25.29
CA ARG A 322 -11.32 -3.02 -26.38
C ARG A 322 -10.07 -3.61 -27.00
N LEU A 323 -9.13 -4.10 -26.19
CA LEU A 323 -7.93 -4.80 -26.68
C LEU A 323 -8.31 -6.00 -27.55
N LYS A 324 -9.20 -6.85 -27.06
CA LYS A 324 -9.71 -8.02 -27.78
C LYS A 324 -10.35 -7.67 -29.13
N ASN A 325 -11.10 -6.57 -29.19
CA ASN A 325 -11.75 -6.13 -30.42
C ASN A 325 -10.76 -5.50 -31.42
N CYS A 326 -9.71 -4.83 -30.95
CA CYS A 326 -8.73 -4.17 -31.82
C CYS A 326 -7.64 -5.12 -32.31
N ASP A 327 -7.11 -5.96 -31.42
CA ASP A 327 -6.00 -6.89 -31.68
C ASP A 327 -6.25 -8.23 -30.98
N PRO A 328 -7.09 -9.10 -31.57
CA PRO A 328 -7.45 -10.38 -30.96
C PRO A 328 -6.24 -11.32 -30.82
N ASP A 329 -5.24 -11.21 -31.71
CA ASP A 329 -4.04 -12.04 -31.66
C ASP A 329 -3.20 -11.71 -30.41
N LEU A 330 -2.96 -10.43 -30.16
CA LEU A 330 -2.24 -9.98 -28.96
C LEU A 330 -3.02 -10.29 -27.68
N HIS A 331 -4.34 -10.08 -27.68
CA HIS A 331 -5.18 -10.44 -26.54
C HIS A 331 -5.07 -11.93 -26.20
N ASN A 332 -5.24 -12.80 -27.20
CA ASN A 332 -5.21 -14.25 -26.97
C ASN A 332 -3.82 -14.70 -26.48
N HIS A 333 -2.74 -14.15 -27.05
CA HIS A 333 -1.38 -14.44 -26.58
C HIS A 333 -1.19 -14.06 -25.10
N LEU A 334 -1.62 -12.86 -24.68
CA LEU A 334 -1.51 -12.45 -23.28
C LEU A 334 -2.33 -13.35 -22.34
N VAL A 335 -3.51 -13.80 -22.78
CA VAL A 335 -4.33 -14.75 -22.03
C VAL A 335 -3.65 -16.11 -21.92
N ASP A 336 -3.09 -16.62 -23.02
CA ASP A 336 -2.41 -17.92 -23.08
C ASP A 336 -1.15 -17.94 -22.19
N VAL A 337 -0.41 -16.84 -22.17
CA VAL A 337 0.75 -16.64 -21.30
C VAL A 337 0.36 -16.39 -19.82
N GLY A 338 -0.92 -16.13 -19.53
CA GLY A 338 -1.43 -15.93 -18.16
C GLY A 338 -1.31 -14.49 -17.64
N ILE A 339 -1.09 -13.51 -18.52
CA ILE A 339 -1.00 -12.09 -18.17
C ILE A 339 -2.39 -11.48 -18.14
N LYS A 340 -2.78 -10.97 -16.97
CA LYS A 340 -4.05 -10.27 -16.81
C LYS A 340 -3.87 -8.75 -16.84
N PRO A 341 -4.86 -7.99 -17.32
CA PRO A 341 -4.84 -6.52 -17.32
C PRO A 341 -4.55 -5.89 -15.95
N GLN A 342 -4.95 -6.54 -14.84
CA GLN A 342 -4.68 -6.02 -13.50
C GLN A 342 -3.17 -5.85 -13.20
N PHE A 343 -2.30 -6.63 -13.86
CA PHE A 343 -0.85 -6.64 -13.58
C PHE A 343 -0.09 -5.46 -14.19
N TYR A 344 -0.67 -4.78 -15.17
CA TYR A 344 -0.02 -3.65 -15.85
C TYR A 344 -0.94 -2.44 -16.01
N ALA A 345 -2.18 -2.64 -16.46
CA ALA A 345 -3.10 -1.55 -16.81
C ALA A 345 -3.75 -0.91 -15.58
N PHE A 346 -3.75 -1.55 -14.41
CA PHE A 346 -4.30 -0.94 -13.18
C PHE A 346 -3.65 0.42 -12.91
N ARG A 347 -2.32 0.47 -12.94
CA ARG A 347 -1.54 1.70 -12.70
C ARG A 347 -1.74 2.71 -13.83
N TRP A 348 -1.78 2.24 -15.07
CA TRP A 348 -1.98 3.09 -16.25
C TRP A 348 -3.29 3.87 -16.17
N LEU A 349 -4.38 3.18 -15.85
CA LEU A 349 -5.72 3.73 -15.87
C LEU A 349 -6.02 4.52 -14.59
N SER A 350 -5.67 4.00 -13.42
CA SER A 350 -5.93 4.69 -12.14
C SER A 350 -5.11 5.97 -11.96
N LEU A 351 -3.89 6.04 -12.54
CA LEU A 351 -3.00 7.19 -12.39
C LEU A 351 -2.87 8.02 -13.68
N LEU A 352 -3.74 7.82 -14.67
CA LEU A 352 -3.73 8.55 -15.93
C LEU A 352 -2.32 8.59 -16.59
N LEU A 353 -1.63 7.45 -16.53
CA LEU A 353 -0.27 7.24 -17.04
C LEU A 353 0.85 8.08 -16.39
N SER A 354 0.59 8.76 -15.27
CA SER A 354 1.57 9.66 -14.66
C SER A 354 2.85 8.98 -14.17
N GLN A 355 2.79 7.69 -13.79
CA GLN A 355 3.98 6.92 -13.41
C GLN A 355 4.69 6.21 -14.59
N GLU A 356 4.11 6.20 -15.79
CA GLU A 356 4.79 5.62 -16.97
C GLU A 356 5.72 6.61 -17.64
N PHE A 357 5.42 7.90 -17.51
CA PHE A 357 6.09 8.97 -18.22
C PHE A 357 6.57 10.05 -17.25
N SER A 358 7.88 10.12 -17.07
CA SER A 358 8.51 11.10 -16.19
C SER A 358 8.25 12.55 -16.62
N LEU A 359 8.13 13.45 -15.64
CA LEU A 359 7.90 14.90 -15.86
C LEU A 359 9.02 15.65 -16.62
N PRO A 360 10.32 15.30 -16.60
CA PRO A 360 11.35 16.05 -17.33
C PRO A 360 11.20 15.95 -18.86
N GLY A 361 10.43 14.98 -19.37
CA GLY A 361 10.22 14.77 -20.80
C GLY A 361 8.97 15.41 -21.40
N LYS A 362 8.16 16.14 -20.62
CA LYS A 362 6.84 16.69 -21.03
C LYS A 362 5.83 15.68 -21.60
N TYR A 363 6.14 14.38 -21.65
CA TYR A 363 5.26 13.37 -22.26
C TYR A 363 3.95 13.22 -21.48
N VAL A 364 3.98 13.11 -20.15
CA VAL A 364 2.75 13.08 -19.34
C VAL A 364 1.93 14.36 -19.51
N ILE A 365 2.57 15.52 -19.54
CA ILE A 365 1.91 16.82 -19.71
C ILE A 365 1.23 16.90 -21.08
N ASN A 366 1.91 16.48 -22.15
CA ASN A 366 1.36 16.48 -23.51
C ASN A 366 0.24 15.44 -23.68
N ILE A 367 0.35 14.28 -23.01
CA ILE A 367 -0.73 13.29 -22.92
C ILE A 367 -1.93 13.94 -22.24
N TRP A 368 -1.72 14.67 -21.15
CA TRP A 368 -2.77 15.33 -20.40
C TRP A 368 -3.40 16.51 -21.13
N ASP A 369 -2.65 17.27 -21.93
CA ASP A 369 -3.20 18.27 -22.87
C ASP A 369 -4.26 17.63 -23.77
N SER A 370 -3.94 16.47 -24.32
CA SER A 370 -4.81 15.71 -25.21
C SER A 370 -5.96 15.05 -24.44
N LEU A 371 -5.67 14.49 -23.26
CA LEU A 371 -6.64 13.84 -22.40
C LEU A 371 -7.72 14.82 -21.94
N PHE A 372 -7.32 16.00 -21.47
CA PHE A 372 -8.25 17.04 -21.01
C PHE A 372 -9.04 17.68 -22.15
N SER A 373 -8.52 17.61 -23.38
CA SER A 373 -9.27 18.02 -24.56
C SER A 373 -10.42 17.06 -24.93
N SER A 374 -10.36 15.79 -24.51
CA SER A 374 -11.41 14.82 -24.79
C SER A 374 -12.63 15.06 -23.90
N PRO A 375 -13.86 15.06 -24.44
CA PRO A 375 -15.08 15.07 -23.63
C PRO A 375 -15.25 13.79 -22.78
N ASP A 376 -14.69 12.67 -23.23
CA ASP A 376 -14.66 11.39 -22.52
C ASP A 376 -13.19 10.97 -22.33
N ARG A 377 -12.64 11.36 -21.19
CA ARG A 377 -11.21 11.23 -20.89
C ARG A 377 -10.81 9.78 -20.67
N LEU A 378 -11.59 9.02 -19.91
CA LEU A 378 -11.28 7.62 -19.58
C LEU A 378 -11.37 6.72 -20.82
N ARG A 379 -12.37 6.93 -21.68
CA ARG A 379 -12.43 6.19 -22.95
C ARG A 379 -11.28 6.54 -23.87
N PHE A 380 -10.89 7.81 -23.93
CA PHE A 380 -9.73 8.22 -24.71
C PHE A 380 -8.42 7.64 -24.16
N LEU A 381 -8.29 7.53 -22.83
CA LEU A 381 -7.16 6.89 -22.17
C LEU A 381 -6.97 5.43 -22.61
N HIS A 382 -8.06 4.67 -22.77
CA HIS A 382 -7.99 3.30 -23.31
C HIS A 382 -7.29 3.26 -24.67
N TRP A 383 -7.60 4.21 -25.56
CA TRP A 383 -6.97 4.30 -26.88
C TRP A 383 -5.48 4.64 -26.81
N ILE A 384 -5.08 5.48 -25.86
CA ILE A 384 -3.67 5.78 -25.61
C ILE A 384 -2.95 4.51 -25.13
N CYS A 385 -3.52 3.78 -24.18
CA CYS A 385 -2.95 2.51 -23.69
C CYS A 385 -2.85 1.45 -24.80
N LEU A 386 -3.84 1.32 -25.68
CA LEU A 386 -3.76 0.41 -26.84
C LEU A 386 -2.66 0.82 -27.82
N ALA A 387 -2.48 2.12 -28.05
CA ALA A 387 -1.36 2.64 -28.84
C ALA A 387 -0.01 2.22 -28.27
N MET A 388 0.07 2.26 -26.93
CA MET A 388 1.28 1.92 -26.20
C MET A 388 1.63 0.44 -26.42
N MET A 389 0.63 -0.43 -26.30
CA MET A 389 0.77 -1.87 -26.57
C MET A 389 1.11 -2.16 -28.04
N GLU A 390 0.51 -1.46 -29.00
CA GLU A 390 0.80 -1.62 -30.43
C GLU A 390 2.27 -1.32 -30.79
N LYS A 391 2.96 -0.48 -30.00
CA LYS A 391 4.38 -0.19 -30.21
C LYS A 391 5.29 -1.33 -29.80
N VAL A 392 4.90 -2.07 -28.77
CA VAL A 392 5.66 -3.21 -28.25
C VAL A 392 5.05 -4.54 -28.69
N ARG A 393 4.07 -4.53 -29.60
CA ARG A 393 3.31 -5.71 -30.05
C ARG A 393 4.19 -6.88 -30.49
N VAL A 394 5.17 -6.63 -31.36
CA VAL A 394 6.02 -7.71 -31.91
C VAL A 394 6.81 -8.37 -30.79
N PRO A 395 7.57 -7.63 -29.95
CA PRO A 395 8.18 -8.20 -28.75
C PRO A 395 7.21 -8.91 -27.81
N LEU A 396 5.99 -8.38 -27.63
CA LEU A 396 4.97 -9.02 -26.77
C LEU A 396 4.53 -10.38 -27.30
N LEU A 397 4.33 -10.53 -28.61
CA LEU A 397 3.93 -11.80 -29.21
C LEU A 397 5.04 -12.87 -29.17
N GLU A 398 6.30 -12.44 -29.10
CA GLU A 398 7.46 -13.34 -29.02
C GLU A 398 7.85 -13.68 -27.58
N GLY A 399 7.38 -12.89 -26.61
CA GLY A 399 7.77 -12.99 -25.20
C GLY A 399 6.98 -14.03 -24.40
N ASP A 400 7.61 -14.54 -23.34
CA ASP A 400 6.99 -15.34 -22.29
C ASP A 400 6.36 -14.45 -21.20
N PHE A 401 5.86 -15.05 -20.11
CA PHE A 401 5.20 -14.32 -19.03
C PHE A 401 6.05 -13.19 -18.46
N THR A 402 7.30 -13.50 -18.12
CA THR A 402 8.22 -12.54 -17.48
C THR A 402 8.58 -11.42 -18.45
N ALA A 403 8.99 -11.76 -19.68
CA ALA A 403 9.36 -10.76 -20.68
C ALA A 403 8.21 -9.82 -21.00
N CYS A 404 7.00 -10.36 -21.19
CA CYS A 404 5.81 -9.55 -21.48
C CYS A 404 5.43 -8.66 -20.31
N LEU A 405 5.47 -9.17 -19.07
CA LEU A 405 5.13 -8.37 -17.89
C LEU A 405 6.15 -7.25 -17.65
N GLU A 406 7.45 -7.53 -17.77
CA GLU A 406 8.50 -6.52 -17.66
C GLU A 406 8.33 -5.41 -18.71
N MET A 407 8.07 -5.79 -19.98
CA MET A 407 7.83 -4.82 -21.06
C MET A 407 6.61 -3.94 -20.81
N LEU A 408 5.51 -4.53 -20.32
CA LEU A 408 4.29 -3.78 -19.99
C LEU A 408 4.46 -2.93 -18.72
N GLN A 409 5.35 -3.28 -17.79
CA GLN A 409 5.60 -2.46 -16.60
C GLN A 409 6.65 -1.36 -16.83
N ILE A 410 7.52 -1.52 -17.83
CA ILE A 410 8.63 -0.60 -18.14
C ILE A 410 8.57 -0.22 -19.62
N LEU A 411 7.61 0.64 -19.97
CA LEU A 411 7.40 1.08 -21.34
C LEU A 411 8.48 2.08 -21.80
N THR A 412 9.50 1.56 -22.48
CA THR A 412 10.61 2.37 -23.00
C THR A 412 10.37 2.87 -24.43
N GLY A 413 10.77 4.12 -24.72
CA GLY A 413 10.83 4.69 -26.09
C GLY A 413 10.23 6.09 -26.24
N ASP A 414 10.32 6.68 -27.44
CA ASP A 414 9.68 7.97 -27.77
C ASP A 414 8.22 7.77 -28.21
N TRP A 415 7.27 8.26 -27.41
CA TRP A 415 5.84 7.98 -27.58
C TRP A 415 5.08 9.10 -28.31
N CYS A 416 5.75 10.22 -28.65
CA CYS A 416 5.09 11.40 -29.20
C CYS A 416 4.35 11.13 -30.51
N VAL A 417 4.94 10.40 -31.46
CA VAL A 417 4.39 10.27 -32.83
C VAL A 417 3.14 9.39 -32.91
N ARG A 418 3.04 8.35 -32.07
CA ARG A 418 1.90 7.40 -32.11
C ARG A 418 0.69 7.87 -31.30
N ILE A 419 0.89 8.70 -30.28
CA ILE A 419 -0.22 9.34 -29.53
C ILE A 419 -1.03 10.25 -30.45
N PHE A 420 -0.37 10.99 -31.34
CA PHE A 420 -1.04 11.82 -32.36
C PHE A 420 -1.87 11.00 -33.36
N VAL A 421 -1.43 9.79 -33.71
CA VAL A 421 -2.23 8.86 -34.55
C VAL A 421 -3.48 8.39 -33.79
N CYS A 422 -3.41 8.19 -32.48
CA CYS A 422 -4.57 7.82 -31.66
C CYS A 422 -5.58 8.96 -31.48
N ILE A 423 -5.12 10.21 -31.40
CA ILE A 423 -5.98 11.39 -31.42
C ILE A 423 -6.81 11.41 -32.72
N ASP A 424 -6.17 11.20 -33.86
CA ASP A 424 -6.85 11.14 -35.16
C ASP A 424 -7.86 9.98 -35.25
N ILE A 425 -7.50 8.78 -34.78
CA ILE A 425 -8.41 7.62 -34.80
C ILE A 425 -9.62 7.87 -33.89
N TYR A 426 -9.40 8.36 -32.67
CA TYR A 426 -10.45 8.62 -31.70
C TYR A 426 -11.42 9.74 -32.13
N VAL A 427 -10.90 10.83 -32.68
CA VAL A 427 -11.72 11.94 -33.19
C VAL A 427 -12.60 11.46 -34.34
N ASN A 428 -12.08 10.59 -35.22
CA ASN A 428 -12.86 10.01 -36.31
C ASN A 428 -13.96 9.05 -35.82
N GLU A 429 -13.70 8.22 -34.80
CA GLU A 429 -14.73 7.35 -34.21
C GLU A 429 -15.81 8.14 -33.47
N SER A 430 -15.43 9.16 -32.71
CA SER A 430 -16.36 9.98 -31.92
C SER A 430 -17.34 10.76 -32.82
N GLN A 431 -16.91 11.20 -34.01
CA GLN A 431 -17.77 11.82 -35.01
C GLN A 431 -18.76 10.84 -35.65
N THR A 432 -18.36 9.59 -35.88
CA THR A 432 -19.29 8.55 -36.40
C THR A 432 -20.38 8.19 -35.40
N TYR A 433 -20.08 8.11 -34.10
CA TYR A 433 -21.09 7.89 -33.05
C TYR A 433 -22.06 9.08 -32.91
N ALA A 434 -21.57 10.32 -33.03
CA ALA A 434 -22.42 11.52 -33.00
C ALA A 434 -23.39 11.60 -34.20
N LEU A 435 -22.96 11.16 -35.39
CA LEU A 435 -23.79 11.10 -36.59
C LEU A 435 -24.85 9.99 -36.53
N GLU A 436 -24.57 8.86 -35.87
CA GLU A 436 -25.56 7.79 -35.63
C GLU A 436 -26.58 8.18 -34.55
N ALA A 437 -26.17 8.89 -33.50
CA ALA A 437 -27.07 9.45 -32.50
C ALA A 437 -28.00 10.54 -33.08
N GLY A 438 -27.48 11.39 -33.98
CA GLY A 438 -28.28 12.41 -34.68
C GLY A 438 -29.26 11.86 -35.74
N ARG A 439 -29.02 10.65 -36.27
CA ARG A 439 -29.97 9.95 -37.15
C ARG A 439 -31.10 9.25 -36.41
N SER A 440 -30.94 9.04 -35.11
CA SER A 440 -31.95 8.41 -34.25
C SER A 440 -33.06 9.38 -33.81
N SER A 441 -32.92 10.69 -34.09
CA SER A 441 -33.88 11.74 -33.72
C SER A 441 -34.78 12.25 -34.86
N GLU A 442 -34.65 11.74 -36.08
CA GLU A 442 -35.57 12.05 -37.20
C GLU A 442 -36.50 10.88 -37.48
N GLY A 443 -37.40 10.58 -36.54
CA GLY A 443 -38.24 9.39 -36.67
C GLY A 443 -39.35 9.24 -35.65
N SER A 444 -40.00 10.32 -35.20
CA SER A 444 -41.37 10.24 -34.66
C SER A 444 -41.99 11.62 -34.53
N SER A 445 -42.96 11.91 -35.40
CA SER A 445 -43.84 13.06 -35.27
C SER A 445 -45.01 12.75 -34.34
N SER A 446 -45.34 13.77 -33.54
CA SER A 446 -46.62 14.12 -32.94
C SER A 446 -47.18 13.28 -31.78
N THR A 447 -46.87 13.72 -30.56
CA THR A 447 -47.90 14.12 -29.57
C THR A 447 -47.31 15.16 -28.62
N THR A 448 -47.85 16.38 -28.65
CA THR A 448 -47.58 17.45 -27.67
C THR A 448 -48.05 17.05 -26.28
N PRO A 449 -47.32 17.47 -25.22
CA PRO A 449 -47.99 18.35 -24.28
C PRO A 449 -47.14 19.54 -23.78
N ALA A 450 -47.85 20.66 -23.64
CA ALA A 450 -47.75 21.75 -22.67
C ALA A 450 -46.38 22.14 -22.09
N SER A 451 -45.98 23.35 -22.47
CA SER A 451 -45.02 24.25 -21.81
C SER A 451 -45.24 24.39 -20.29
N VAL A 452 -44.19 24.08 -19.52
CA VAL A 452 -44.00 24.58 -18.15
C VAL A 452 -42.57 25.13 -18.05
N ASN A 453 -42.48 26.44 -17.83
CA ASN A 453 -41.27 27.14 -17.44
C ASN A 453 -40.75 26.58 -16.10
N SER A 454 -39.47 26.21 -16.03
CA SER A 454 -38.74 26.25 -14.76
C SER A 454 -37.38 26.92 -14.96
N GLN A 455 -37.34 28.20 -14.57
CA GLN A 455 -36.11 28.78 -14.03
C GLN A 455 -35.73 27.98 -12.78
N ASN A 456 -34.48 27.55 -12.67
CA ASN A 456 -33.90 27.18 -11.38
C ASN A 456 -32.43 27.61 -11.36
N ASN A 457 -32.20 28.71 -10.64
CA ASN A 457 -30.92 29.13 -10.10
C ASN A 457 -30.37 28.07 -9.12
N PRO A 458 -29.06 27.85 -9.05
CA PRO A 458 -28.44 27.30 -7.86
C PRO A 458 -28.13 28.43 -6.87
N THR A 459 -29.00 28.62 -5.88
CA THR A 459 -28.76 29.53 -4.75
C THR A 459 -27.81 28.86 -3.75
N GLN A 460 -26.80 29.61 -3.34
CA GLN A 460 -25.92 29.32 -2.22
C GLN A 460 -26.71 29.19 -0.90
N GLY A 461 -26.34 28.23 -0.06
CA GLY A 461 -26.87 28.08 1.31
C GLY A 461 -25.72 27.84 2.28
N VAL A 462 -25.17 28.94 2.79
CA VAL A 462 -24.26 29.01 3.94
C VAL A 462 -25.08 28.76 5.21
N ALA A 463 -24.58 27.95 6.14
CA ALA A 463 -25.16 27.84 7.48
C ALA A 463 -24.04 27.85 8.54
N THR A 464 -23.93 28.98 9.24
CA THR A 464 -23.28 29.12 10.55
C THR A 464 -24.36 29.12 11.66
N PRO A 465 -23.98 28.83 12.92
CA PRO A 465 -24.90 28.33 13.96
C PRO A 465 -25.45 29.43 14.86
N GLN A 466 -26.58 29.18 15.55
CA GLN A 466 -26.77 29.57 16.97
C GLN A 466 -28.09 29.09 17.63
N GLN A 467 -27.90 28.61 18.87
CA GLN A 467 -28.68 28.77 20.11
C GLN A 467 -30.02 28.05 20.41
N LYS A 468 -30.01 27.50 21.64
CA LYS A 468 -31.04 26.77 22.39
C LYS A 468 -32.32 27.57 22.61
N THR A 469 -33.47 26.89 22.63
CA THR A 469 -34.57 27.23 23.54
C THR A 469 -35.43 26.01 23.90
N VAL A 470 -35.82 25.96 25.17
CA VAL A 470 -36.57 24.92 25.87
C VAL A 470 -38.06 24.97 25.48
N GLY A 471 -38.72 23.81 25.31
CA GLY A 471 -40.17 23.74 25.06
C GLY A 471 -40.75 22.33 25.16
N ARG A 472 -41.29 22.00 26.33
CA ARG A 472 -42.13 20.84 26.70
C ARG A 472 -43.49 20.87 25.98
N VAL A 473 -43.98 19.78 25.38
CA VAL A 473 -45.41 19.30 25.38
C VAL A 473 -45.48 17.80 24.97
N GLN A 474 -46.48 17.13 25.53
CA GLN A 474 -46.76 15.71 25.68
C GLN A 474 -47.28 14.96 24.43
N GLY A 475 -47.02 13.64 24.42
CA GLY A 475 -48.08 12.61 24.46
C GLY A 475 -48.60 12.04 23.14
N SER A 476 -48.27 10.77 22.86
CA SER A 476 -49.23 9.65 22.92
C SER A 476 -48.61 8.34 22.40
N THR A 477 -48.77 7.29 23.20
CA THR A 477 -48.48 5.87 22.92
C THR A 477 -49.57 5.26 22.01
N PRO A 478 -49.36 4.03 21.50
CA PRO A 478 -49.96 2.91 22.22
C PRO A 478 -49.03 1.69 22.38
N SER A 479 -49.43 0.89 23.36
CA SER A 479 -48.72 -0.16 24.06
C SER A 479 -48.87 -1.54 23.42
N GLY A 480 -47.89 -2.42 23.67
CA GLY A 480 -48.00 -3.87 23.46
C GLY A 480 -46.95 -4.61 24.31
N SER A 481 -47.34 -5.04 25.49
CA SER A 481 -46.56 -5.75 26.52
C SER A 481 -46.28 -7.22 26.18
N ILE A 482 -45.21 -7.81 26.73
CA ILE A 482 -45.20 -9.09 27.52
C ILE A 482 -43.77 -9.38 28.11
N SER A 483 -43.72 -9.34 29.46
CA SER A 483 -42.89 -10.01 30.52
C SER A 483 -41.45 -10.55 30.35
N ASN A 484 -40.53 -9.98 31.16
CA ASN A 484 -39.55 -10.50 32.18
C ASN A 484 -38.75 -11.83 31.99
N PRO A 485 -37.61 -12.05 32.73
CA PRO A 485 -36.65 -11.13 33.36
C PRO A 485 -35.17 -11.40 32.99
N VAL A 486 -34.32 -10.42 33.30
CA VAL A 486 -32.86 -10.44 33.14
C VAL A 486 -32.20 -11.39 34.14
N THR A 487 -31.31 -12.27 33.65
CA THR A 487 -30.25 -12.90 34.45
C THR A 487 -28.92 -12.62 33.76
N THR A 488 -28.02 -11.93 34.47
CA THR A 488 -26.67 -11.57 34.06
C THR A 488 -25.73 -12.78 34.10
N GLN A 489 -25.15 -13.16 32.96
CA GLN A 489 -23.92 -13.96 32.93
C GLN A 489 -23.01 -13.49 31.80
N SER A 490 -21.75 -13.26 32.16
CA SER A 490 -20.67 -12.83 31.28
C SER A 490 -20.25 -13.98 30.36
N VAL A 491 -20.13 -13.71 29.06
CA VAL A 491 -19.55 -14.67 28.11
C VAL A 491 -18.40 -13.99 27.38
N ALA A 492 -17.20 -14.51 27.62
CA ALA A 492 -15.97 -14.16 26.90
C ALA A 492 -16.10 -14.55 25.40
N PRO A 493 -15.50 -13.81 24.47
CA PRO A 493 -15.57 -14.15 23.06
C PRO A 493 -14.78 -15.44 22.79
N GLN A 494 -15.49 -16.48 22.34
CA GLN A 494 -14.89 -17.68 21.77
C GLN A 494 -14.27 -17.34 20.41
N PHE A 495 -12.95 -17.45 20.31
CA PHE A 495 -12.26 -17.48 19.02
C PHE A 495 -12.65 -18.75 18.28
N ALA A 496 -13.32 -18.60 17.13
CA ALA A 496 -13.58 -19.69 16.22
C ALA A 496 -12.25 -20.12 15.57
N VAL A 497 -11.80 -21.34 15.87
CA VAL A 497 -10.68 -21.99 15.18
C VAL A 497 -11.15 -22.36 13.78
N ALA A 498 -10.59 -21.70 12.77
CA ALA A 498 -10.82 -22.05 11.37
C ALA A 498 -10.12 -23.40 11.06
N THR A 499 -10.89 -24.36 10.55
CA THR A 499 -10.36 -25.63 10.02
C THR A 499 -9.58 -25.39 8.72
N PRO A 500 -8.39 -26.00 8.52
CA PRO A 500 -7.63 -25.85 7.29
C PRO A 500 -8.33 -26.57 6.13
N HIS A 501 -8.65 -25.83 5.08
CA HIS A 501 -9.23 -26.36 3.85
C HIS A 501 -8.16 -27.12 3.03
N ASN A 502 -8.36 -28.42 2.85
CA ASN A 502 -7.66 -29.23 1.84
C ASN A 502 -8.17 -28.86 0.43
N VAL A 503 -7.80 -27.69 -0.06
CA VAL A 503 -8.08 -27.28 -1.45
C VAL A 503 -6.76 -27.06 -2.16
N THR A 504 -6.35 -28.06 -2.93
CA THR A 504 -5.25 -27.96 -3.89
C THR A 504 -5.66 -27.09 -5.09
N HIS A 505 -5.74 -25.78 -4.88
CA HIS A 505 -5.56 -24.84 -5.99
C HIS A 505 -4.06 -24.73 -6.23
N ASN A 506 -3.51 -25.62 -7.07
CA ASN A 506 -2.15 -25.44 -7.56
C ASN A 506 -2.10 -24.12 -8.34
N ALA A 507 -1.44 -23.11 -7.76
CA ALA A 507 -1.02 -21.95 -8.53
C ALA A 507 -0.14 -22.44 -9.70
N ASN A 508 -0.24 -21.78 -10.86
CA ASN A 508 0.60 -22.10 -12.02
C ASN A 508 2.08 -22.07 -11.56
N PRO A 509 2.86 -23.17 -11.73
CA PRO A 509 4.27 -23.22 -11.33
C PRO A 509 5.11 -22.06 -11.88
N GLU A 510 4.76 -21.57 -13.08
CA GLU A 510 5.41 -20.42 -13.71
C GLU A 510 5.17 -19.12 -12.92
N VAL A 511 3.96 -18.92 -12.38
CA VAL A 511 3.63 -17.75 -11.56
C VAL A 511 4.34 -17.80 -10.20
N LEU A 512 4.43 -18.99 -9.59
CA LEU A 512 5.16 -19.17 -8.33
C LEU A 512 6.65 -18.88 -8.47
N SER A 513 7.26 -19.24 -9.61
CA SER A 513 8.68 -19.01 -9.87
C SER A 513 9.08 -17.52 -9.80
N VAL A 514 8.17 -16.60 -10.13
CA VAL A 514 8.41 -15.14 -10.06
C VAL A 514 8.59 -14.66 -8.62
N PHE A 515 8.03 -15.40 -7.66
CA PHE A 515 8.16 -15.09 -6.24
C PHE A 515 9.42 -15.73 -5.61
N GLU A 516 10.27 -16.42 -6.36
CA GLU A 516 11.48 -17.03 -5.80
C GLU A 516 12.63 -16.03 -5.70
N CYS A 517 13.27 -15.98 -4.52
CA CYS A 517 14.44 -15.13 -4.33
C CYS A 517 15.67 -15.79 -4.95
N PRO A 518 16.42 -15.13 -5.85
CA PRO A 518 17.60 -15.72 -6.50
C PRO A 518 18.78 -16.00 -5.55
N VAL A 519 18.69 -15.56 -4.29
CA VAL A 519 19.76 -15.67 -3.30
C VAL A 519 19.51 -16.79 -2.30
N CYS A 520 18.32 -16.85 -1.71
CA CYS A 520 17.98 -17.89 -0.74
C CYS A 520 17.17 -19.04 -1.36
N MET A 521 16.71 -18.91 -2.61
CA MET A 521 15.85 -19.87 -3.30
C MET A 521 14.53 -20.16 -2.58
N ASP A 522 14.16 -19.33 -1.60
CA ASP A 522 12.86 -19.37 -0.95
C ASP A 522 11.89 -18.40 -1.64
N TYR A 523 10.60 -18.69 -1.52
CA TYR A 523 9.55 -17.73 -1.87
C TYR A 523 9.69 -16.46 -1.02
N MET A 524 9.81 -15.33 -1.71
CA MET A 524 9.86 -14.00 -1.15
C MET A 524 8.57 -13.70 -0.38
N MET A 525 8.72 -12.99 0.74
CA MET A 525 7.61 -12.44 1.49
C MET A 525 7.63 -10.91 1.35
N PRO A 526 6.48 -10.23 1.45
CA PRO A 526 6.45 -8.77 1.49
C PRO A 526 7.40 -8.22 2.56
N PRO A 527 8.17 -7.15 2.27
CA PRO A 527 8.15 -6.37 1.03
C PRO A 527 8.92 -7.04 -0.14
N TYR A 528 8.34 -7.02 -1.34
CA TYR A 528 9.03 -7.43 -2.57
C TYR A 528 9.93 -6.30 -3.07
N LEU A 529 11.24 -6.45 -2.98
CA LEU A 529 12.17 -5.39 -3.32
C LEU A 529 12.73 -5.59 -4.72
N GLN A 530 12.73 -4.55 -5.54
CA GLN A 530 13.23 -4.58 -6.91
C GLN A 530 14.41 -3.63 -7.10
N CYS A 531 15.37 -4.03 -7.95
CA CYS A 531 16.40 -3.13 -8.44
C CYS A 531 15.85 -2.15 -9.50
N GLN A 532 16.66 -1.18 -9.95
CA GLN A 532 16.26 -0.23 -11.00
C GLN A 532 15.88 -0.91 -12.33
N SER A 533 16.39 -2.13 -12.56
CA SER A 533 16.09 -2.94 -13.74
C SER A 533 14.96 -3.95 -13.52
N GLY A 534 14.22 -3.89 -12.41
CA GLY A 534 13.06 -4.77 -12.16
C GLY A 534 13.34 -6.10 -11.45
N HIS A 535 14.59 -6.58 -11.37
CA HIS A 535 14.90 -7.85 -10.68
C HIS A 535 14.61 -7.81 -9.18
N LEU A 536 14.04 -8.90 -8.68
CA LEU A 536 13.52 -9.03 -7.33
C LEU A 536 14.52 -9.69 -6.36
N VAL A 537 14.48 -9.25 -5.10
CA VAL A 537 15.20 -9.85 -3.97
C VAL A 537 14.33 -9.77 -2.71
N CYS A 538 14.31 -10.82 -1.88
CA CYS A 538 13.57 -10.78 -0.62
C CYS A 538 14.14 -9.74 0.36
N GLY A 539 13.28 -9.25 1.27
CA GLY A 539 13.66 -8.33 2.34
C GLY A 539 14.78 -8.86 3.26
N ASN A 540 14.92 -10.18 3.41
CA ASN A 540 15.96 -10.79 4.24
C ASN A 540 17.34 -10.86 3.56
N CYS A 541 17.37 -10.99 2.24
CA CYS A 541 18.63 -11.06 1.48
C CYS A 541 19.12 -9.67 1.09
N ARG A 542 18.22 -8.72 0.82
CA ARG A 542 18.58 -7.37 0.39
C ARG A 542 19.64 -6.68 1.27
N PRO A 543 19.57 -6.69 2.62
CA PRO A 543 20.57 -6.03 3.47
C PRO A 543 21.97 -6.64 3.36
N LYS A 544 22.09 -7.87 2.88
CA LYS A 544 23.35 -8.62 2.75
C LYS A 544 24.04 -8.38 1.40
N LEU A 545 23.41 -7.62 0.50
CA LEU A 545 23.86 -7.43 -0.87
C LEU A 545 24.25 -5.96 -1.13
N THR A 546 25.38 -5.79 -1.81
CA THR A 546 25.87 -4.47 -2.27
C THR A 546 25.41 -4.13 -3.69
N CYS A 547 25.07 -5.13 -4.50
CA CYS A 547 24.57 -4.97 -5.88
C CYS A 547 23.54 -6.07 -6.22
N CYS A 548 22.81 -5.89 -7.32
CA CYS A 548 21.79 -6.84 -7.76
C CYS A 548 22.46 -8.17 -8.13
N PRO A 549 22.00 -9.33 -7.60
CA PRO A 549 22.59 -10.62 -7.93
C PRO A 549 22.40 -10.99 -9.41
N THR A 550 21.36 -10.46 -10.05
CA THR A 550 21.02 -10.74 -11.45
C THR A 550 21.74 -9.80 -12.42
N CYS A 551 21.56 -8.48 -12.29
CA CYS A 551 22.12 -7.51 -13.25
C CYS A 551 23.38 -6.78 -12.77
N ARG A 552 23.83 -7.01 -11.52
CA ARG A 552 24.97 -6.30 -10.88
C ARG A 552 24.81 -4.78 -10.75
N GLY A 553 23.63 -4.24 -11.05
CA GLY A 553 23.30 -2.83 -10.87
C GLY A 553 23.05 -2.43 -9.40
N PRO A 554 22.93 -1.12 -9.11
CA PRO A 554 22.53 -0.66 -7.79
C PRO A 554 21.12 -1.16 -7.45
N VAL A 555 20.94 -1.66 -6.22
CA VAL A 555 19.63 -2.16 -5.74
C VAL A 555 19.01 -1.09 -4.84
N PRO A 556 18.25 -0.12 -5.35
CA PRO A 556 17.44 0.71 -4.47
C PRO A 556 16.40 -0.18 -3.74
N SER A 557 15.96 0.24 -2.55
CA SER A 557 14.92 -0.49 -1.79
C SER A 557 13.52 -0.15 -2.30
N VAL A 558 13.29 -0.26 -3.61
CA VAL A 558 12.00 0.03 -4.22
C VAL A 558 11.09 -1.18 -4.03
N ARG A 559 9.93 -0.96 -3.41
CA ARG A 559 8.91 -2.01 -3.22
C ARG A 559 8.10 -2.19 -4.49
N ASN A 560 7.95 -3.43 -4.96
CA ASN A 560 7.06 -3.77 -6.05
C ASN A 560 5.64 -4.01 -5.50
N LEU A 561 4.86 -2.93 -5.42
CA LEU A 561 3.49 -2.94 -4.91
C LEU A 561 2.52 -3.77 -5.75
N VAL A 562 2.82 -3.94 -7.05
CA VAL A 562 2.02 -4.79 -7.94
C VAL A 562 2.19 -6.25 -7.54
N LEU A 563 3.42 -6.71 -7.35
CA LEU A 563 3.67 -8.07 -6.84
C LEU A 563 3.12 -8.26 -5.44
N GLU A 564 3.07 -7.21 -4.60
CA GLU A 564 2.36 -7.29 -3.31
C GLU A 564 0.85 -7.54 -3.48
N LYS A 565 0.22 -6.96 -4.51
CA LYS A 565 -1.19 -7.24 -4.82
C LYS A 565 -1.38 -8.63 -5.45
N ILE A 566 -0.48 -9.03 -6.37
CA ILE A 566 -0.55 -10.36 -7.03
C ILE A 566 -0.35 -11.47 -6.00
N ALA A 567 0.62 -11.30 -5.10
CA ALA A 567 0.89 -12.17 -3.96
C ALA A 567 -0.37 -12.48 -3.13
N ASN A 568 -1.29 -11.53 -2.96
CA ASN A 568 -2.54 -11.76 -2.22
C ASN A 568 -3.54 -12.66 -2.96
N THR A 569 -3.33 -12.93 -4.25
CA THR A 569 -4.19 -13.77 -5.08
C THR A 569 -3.62 -15.17 -5.31
N VAL A 570 -2.42 -15.45 -4.79
CA VAL A 570 -1.68 -16.70 -5.00
C VAL A 570 -1.51 -17.44 -3.66
N MET A 571 -1.62 -18.77 -3.71
CA MET A 571 -1.34 -19.65 -2.57
C MET A 571 0.06 -20.23 -2.72
N PHE A 572 0.87 -20.13 -1.66
CA PHE A 572 2.27 -20.54 -1.64
C PHE A 572 2.44 -21.83 -0.84
N PRO A 573 3.23 -22.79 -1.32
CA PRO A 573 3.57 -23.95 -0.53
C PRO A 573 4.39 -23.55 0.71
N CYS A 574 4.22 -24.33 1.79
CA CYS A 574 5.06 -24.24 2.97
C CYS A 574 6.54 -24.44 2.60
N LYS A 575 7.47 -23.68 3.20
CA LYS A 575 8.92 -23.87 2.97
C LYS A 575 9.43 -25.29 3.29
N PHE A 576 8.69 -26.02 4.13
CA PHE A 576 8.98 -27.41 4.47
C PHE A 576 8.25 -28.43 3.59
N ALA A 577 7.75 -28.02 2.42
CA ALA A 577 7.17 -28.95 1.44
C ALA A 577 8.17 -30.05 1.03
N GLY A 578 9.46 -29.71 0.90
CA GLY A 578 10.53 -30.69 0.68
C GLY A 578 10.72 -31.71 1.81
N SER A 579 10.31 -31.35 3.04
CA SER A 579 10.30 -32.24 4.21
C SER A 579 8.99 -33.02 4.35
N GLY A 580 8.00 -32.81 3.47
CA GLY A 580 6.75 -33.55 3.43
C GLY A 580 5.49 -32.76 3.76
N CYS A 581 5.55 -31.43 3.99
CA CYS A 581 4.35 -30.63 4.23
C CYS A 581 3.51 -30.46 2.95
N PRO A 582 2.25 -30.93 2.89
CA PRO A 582 1.43 -30.83 1.67
C PRO A 582 0.66 -29.50 1.56
N LEU A 583 0.77 -28.61 2.55
CA LEU A 583 -0.13 -27.47 2.70
C LEU A 583 0.37 -26.22 1.96
N THR A 584 -0.58 -25.48 1.40
CA THR A 584 -0.39 -24.20 0.70
C THR A 584 -1.22 -23.10 1.37
N PHE A 585 -0.68 -21.89 1.45
CA PHE A 585 -1.23 -20.80 2.25
C PHE A 585 -1.12 -19.44 1.56
N SER A 586 -1.95 -18.47 1.96
CA SER A 586 -1.70 -17.06 1.65
C SER A 586 -0.44 -16.56 2.39
N HIS A 587 0.09 -15.39 2.04
CA HIS A 587 1.30 -14.88 2.71
C HIS A 587 1.17 -14.71 4.22
N VAL A 588 0.00 -14.29 4.70
CA VAL A 588 -0.20 -14.06 6.14
C VAL A 588 -0.20 -15.38 6.88
N GLU A 589 -1.04 -16.32 6.41
CA GLU A 589 -1.22 -17.64 7.04
C GLU A 589 0.03 -18.51 6.91
N LYS A 590 0.82 -18.35 5.84
CA LYS A 590 2.06 -19.11 5.62
C LYS A 590 3.06 -18.91 6.75
N VAL A 591 3.27 -17.66 7.19
CA VAL A 591 4.25 -17.36 8.25
C VAL A 591 3.82 -18.00 9.57
N GLU A 592 2.55 -17.84 9.92
CA GLU A 592 1.97 -18.43 11.14
C GLU A 592 2.06 -19.96 11.11
N HIS A 593 1.73 -20.58 9.98
CA HIS A 593 1.86 -22.03 9.80
C HIS A 593 3.32 -22.49 9.92
N GLU A 594 4.26 -21.83 9.25
CA GLU A 594 5.66 -22.25 9.20
C GLU A 594 6.36 -22.23 10.57
N GLU A 595 5.91 -21.40 11.51
CA GLU A 595 6.40 -21.44 12.89
C GLU A 595 5.99 -22.72 13.62
N LEU A 596 4.79 -23.22 13.32
CA LEU A 596 4.13 -24.36 13.96
C LEU A 596 4.14 -25.65 13.13
N CYS A 597 4.78 -25.63 11.96
CA CYS A 597 4.73 -26.73 11.01
C CYS A 597 5.41 -27.99 11.56
N GLU A 598 4.71 -29.12 11.58
CA GLU A 598 5.24 -30.40 12.08
C GLU A 598 6.43 -30.93 11.24
N PHE A 599 6.49 -30.55 9.96
CA PHE A 599 7.57 -30.94 9.04
C PHE A 599 8.81 -30.04 9.14
N ARG A 600 8.80 -29.05 10.05
CA ARG A 600 9.96 -28.19 10.33
C ARG A 600 11.11 -29.01 10.92
N PRO A 601 12.34 -28.92 10.37
CA PRO A 601 13.51 -29.58 10.94
C PRO A 601 13.80 -29.13 12.38
N TYR A 602 14.14 -30.08 13.24
CA TYR A 602 14.57 -29.85 14.61
C TYR A 602 16.01 -29.35 14.62
N CYS A 603 16.26 -28.30 15.39
CA CYS A 603 17.63 -27.91 15.75
C CYS A 603 18.14 -28.79 16.89
N CYS A 604 19.46 -28.86 17.07
CA CYS A 604 20.05 -29.52 18.23
C CYS A 604 19.46 -28.94 19.53
N PRO A 605 18.83 -29.76 20.40
CA PRO A 605 18.17 -29.27 21.62
C PRO A 605 19.15 -28.99 22.76
N CYS A 606 20.45 -29.25 22.62
CA CYS A 606 21.44 -29.06 23.67
C CYS A 606 21.73 -27.56 23.91
N PRO A 607 21.44 -27.01 25.11
CA PRO A 607 21.82 -25.66 25.50
C PRO A 607 23.34 -25.43 25.44
N GLY A 608 23.75 -24.18 25.14
CA GLY A 608 25.15 -23.75 25.18
C GLY A 608 26.10 -24.37 24.12
N ALA A 609 25.65 -25.34 23.32
CA ALA A 609 26.49 -25.98 22.31
C ALA A 609 26.56 -25.13 21.03
N SER A 610 27.77 -24.95 20.48
CA SER A 610 27.99 -24.42 19.12
C SER A 610 27.61 -25.43 18.02
N CYS A 611 26.61 -26.28 18.29
CA CYS A 611 26.13 -27.34 17.42
C CYS A 611 25.13 -26.77 16.40
N LYS A 612 25.46 -26.90 15.10
CA LYS A 612 24.62 -26.42 14.00
C LYS A 612 23.76 -27.53 13.36
N TRP A 613 23.60 -28.66 14.04
CA TRP A 613 22.86 -29.79 13.49
C TRP A 613 21.37 -29.47 13.35
N GLN A 614 20.79 -29.91 12.24
CA GLN A 614 19.35 -29.88 11.96
C GLN A 614 18.92 -31.19 11.29
N GLY A 615 17.73 -31.68 11.60
CA GLY A 615 17.21 -32.92 11.02
C GLY A 615 15.77 -33.24 11.42
N SER A 616 15.31 -34.43 11.06
CA SER A 616 13.99 -34.95 11.43
C SER A 616 13.96 -35.46 12.88
N LEU A 617 12.77 -35.59 13.48
CA LEU A 617 12.60 -36.05 14.87
C LEU A 617 13.32 -37.37 15.15
N SER A 618 13.23 -38.32 14.22
CA SER A 618 13.83 -39.65 14.34
C SER A 618 15.36 -39.61 14.40
N GLU A 619 15.98 -38.56 13.87
CA GLU A 619 17.43 -38.39 13.84
C GLU A 619 17.97 -37.69 15.10
N VAL A 620 17.12 -37.00 15.88
CA VAL A 620 17.53 -36.20 17.05
C VAL A 620 18.27 -37.05 18.08
N MET A 621 17.69 -38.19 18.47
CA MET A 621 18.33 -39.08 19.46
C MET A 621 19.65 -39.66 18.94
N GLY A 622 19.68 -40.05 17.66
CA GLY A 622 20.91 -40.53 17.02
C GLY A 622 22.01 -39.46 16.99
N HIS A 623 21.64 -38.20 16.77
CA HIS A 623 22.54 -37.06 16.83
C HIS A 623 23.09 -36.83 18.25
N LEU A 624 22.20 -36.72 19.25
CA LEU A 624 22.57 -36.46 20.65
C LEU A 624 23.54 -37.51 21.18
N MET A 625 23.26 -38.81 20.97
CA MET A 625 24.13 -39.89 21.42
C MET A 625 25.52 -39.89 20.74
N LYS A 626 25.62 -39.44 19.49
CA LYS A 626 26.88 -39.44 18.73
C LYS A 626 27.74 -38.21 19.00
N VAL A 627 27.12 -37.03 19.03
CA VAL A 627 27.79 -35.73 19.09
C VAL A 627 27.93 -35.23 20.53
N HIS A 628 26.94 -35.47 21.38
CA HIS A 628 26.88 -34.97 22.77
C HIS A 628 27.07 -36.09 23.79
N LYS A 629 28.21 -36.78 23.72
CA LYS A 629 28.53 -37.95 24.58
C LYS A 629 28.56 -37.66 26.08
N SER A 630 28.63 -36.40 26.48
CA SER A 630 28.60 -35.96 27.88
C SER A 630 27.19 -35.98 28.48
N ILE A 631 26.14 -36.02 27.66
CA ILE A 631 24.77 -36.08 28.15
C ILE A 631 24.51 -37.49 28.67
N THR A 632 24.31 -37.59 29.98
CA THR A 632 23.98 -38.86 30.63
C THR A 632 22.53 -39.21 30.33
N THR A 633 22.21 -40.50 30.20
CA THR A 633 20.84 -40.99 30.03
C THR A 633 20.48 -41.91 31.18
N LEU A 634 19.41 -41.58 31.91
CA LEU A 634 18.88 -42.37 33.02
C LEU A 634 17.56 -43.05 32.60
N GLN A 635 17.32 -44.24 33.12
CA GLN A 635 16.13 -45.05 32.84
C GLN A 635 15.21 -45.06 34.05
N GLY A 636 13.91 -44.92 33.84
CA GLY A 636 12.89 -45.01 34.89
C GLY A 636 12.01 -43.77 35.00
N GLU A 637 10.87 -43.95 35.66
CA GLU A 637 9.85 -42.91 35.89
C GLU A 637 10.32 -41.89 36.92
N ASP A 638 10.99 -42.37 37.98
CA ASP A 638 11.58 -41.59 39.05
C ASP A 638 13.10 -41.63 38.96
N ILE A 639 13.72 -40.46 38.80
CA ILE A 639 15.18 -40.31 38.77
C ILE A 639 15.63 -39.15 39.66
N VAL A 640 16.94 -39.10 39.94
CA VAL A 640 17.58 -37.94 40.58
C VAL A 640 18.53 -37.31 39.58
N PHE A 641 18.26 -36.06 39.22
CA PHE A 641 19.16 -35.22 38.44
C PHE A 641 20.10 -34.47 39.37
N LEU A 642 21.40 -34.63 39.15
CA LEU A 642 22.44 -33.97 39.95
C LEU A 642 23.14 -32.89 39.13
N ALA A 643 22.89 -31.62 39.46
CA ALA A 643 23.65 -30.50 38.93
C ALA A 643 24.88 -30.26 39.82
N THR A 644 26.07 -30.55 39.27
CA THR A 644 27.33 -30.41 40.01
C THR A 644 27.87 -28.99 39.96
N ASP A 645 28.38 -28.51 41.09
CA ASP A 645 29.03 -27.19 41.22
C ASP A 645 28.18 -26.01 40.72
N ILE A 646 26.97 -25.84 41.29
CA ILE A 646 26.04 -24.76 40.90
C ILE A 646 26.57 -23.33 41.16
N ASN A 647 27.66 -23.22 41.93
CA ASN A 647 28.30 -21.96 42.29
C ASN A 647 29.31 -21.46 41.25
N LEU A 648 29.51 -22.17 40.13
CA LEU A 648 30.39 -21.72 39.05
C LEU A 648 30.00 -20.30 38.56
N PRO A 649 30.98 -19.41 38.34
CA PRO A 649 30.72 -18.06 37.86
C PRO A 649 30.29 -18.06 36.39
N GLY A 650 29.34 -17.18 36.04
CA GLY A 650 28.79 -17.06 34.70
C GLY A 650 27.59 -17.98 34.43
N ALA A 651 27.09 -17.90 33.20
CA ALA A 651 25.99 -18.74 32.73
C ALA A 651 26.49 -20.18 32.47
N VAL A 652 25.80 -21.15 33.06
CA VAL A 652 26.12 -22.58 32.95
C VAL A 652 24.82 -23.36 32.83
N ASP A 653 24.80 -24.34 31.93
CA ASP A 653 23.66 -25.22 31.71
C ASP A 653 24.01 -26.65 32.10
N TRP A 654 23.11 -27.29 32.86
CA TRP A 654 23.17 -28.72 33.12
C TRP A 654 22.07 -29.44 32.35
N VAL A 655 22.44 -30.55 31.71
CA VAL A 655 21.54 -31.27 30.78
C VAL A 655 21.59 -32.76 31.09
N MET A 656 20.43 -33.39 31.13
CA MET A 656 20.28 -34.84 31.34
C MET A 656 19.16 -35.37 30.45
N MET A 657 19.30 -36.63 30.03
CA MET A 657 18.24 -37.37 29.37
C MET A 657 17.59 -38.37 30.32
N GLN A 658 16.26 -38.39 30.37
CA GLN A 658 15.47 -39.41 31.04
C GLN A 658 14.72 -40.24 30.01
N SER A 659 14.72 -41.56 30.16
CA SER A 659 14.01 -42.48 29.28
C SER A 659 12.99 -43.29 30.09
N CYS A 660 11.71 -43.15 29.76
CA CYS A 660 10.60 -43.86 30.38
C CYS A 660 9.42 -43.94 29.40
N PHE A 661 8.52 -44.92 29.59
CA PHE A 661 7.34 -45.16 28.74
C PHE A 661 7.63 -45.30 27.23
N GLY A 662 8.87 -45.60 26.84
CA GLY A 662 9.28 -45.65 25.43
C GLY A 662 9.60 -44.29 24.80
N TYR A 663 9.57 -43.22 25.59
CA TYR A 663 9.89 -41.85 25.17
C TYR A 663 11.16 -41.34 25.85
N HIS A 664 11.71 -40.25 25.31
CA HIS A 664 12.90 -39.59 25.83
C HIS A 664 12.59 -38.15 26.22
N PHE A 665 12.99 -37.76 27.43
CA PHE A 665 12.77 -36.45 27.98
C PHE A 665 14.12 -35.79 28.27
N MET A 666 14.29 -34.55 27.83
CA MET A 666 15.45 -33.74 28.11
C MET A 666 15.14 -32.80 29.28
N LEU A 667 15.90 -32.94 30.36
CA LEU A 667 15.86 -31.99 31.47
C LEU A 667 17.01 -31.00 31.29
N VAL A 668 16.68 -29.72 31.37
CA VAL A 668 17.63 -28.61 31.33
C VAL A 668 17.48 -27.80 32.61
N LEU A 669 18.60 -27.56 33.29
CA LEU A 669 18.73 -26.56 34.33
C LEU A 669 19.65 -25.45 33.81
N GLU A 670 19.09 -24.29 33.54
CA GLU A 670 19.80 -23.12 33.00
C GLU A 670 20.01 -22.08 34.10
N LYS A 671 21.26 -21.60 34.24
CA LYS A 671 21.62 -20.51 35.17
C LYS A 671 21.83 -19.21 34.39
N GLN A 672 21.02 -18.20 34.70
CA GLN A 672 21.11 -16.86 34.10
C GLN A 672 21.48 -15.80 35.14
N GLU A 673 22.25 -14.79 34.73
CA GLU A 673 22.58 -13.60 35.55
C GLU A 673 21.70 -12.41 35.13
N LYS A 674 21.00 -11.77 36.08
CA LYS A 674 20.22 -10.56 35.78
C LYS A 674 21.12 -9.32 35.74
N PHE A 675 21.12 -8.61 34.60
CA PHE A 675 21.95 -7.44 34.31
C PHE A 675 21.78 -6.22 35.24
N GLN A 676 20.70 -6.13 36.02
CA GLN A 676 20.40 -4.95 36.84
C GLN A 676 20.88 -5.06 38.30
N ASP A 677 20.97 -6.27 38.87
CA ASP A 677 21.27 -6.47 40.31
C ASP A 677 22.32 -7.56 40.59
N GLY A 678 22.83 -8.27 39.58
CA GLY A 678 23.78 -9.39 39.76
C GLY A 678 23.17 -10.65 40.41
N ASN A 679 21.86 -10.66 40.68
CA ASN A 679 21.15 -11.83 41.19
C ASN A 679 21.06 -12.92 40.10
N GLN A 680 21.43 -14.14 40.48
CA GLN A 680 21.40 -15.30 39.58
C GLN A 680 20.09 -16.07 39.77
N MET A 681 19.51 -16.52 38.66
CA MET A 681 18.28 -17.29 38.59
C MET A 681 18.55 -18.65 37.94
N PHE A 682 17.90 -19.67 38.46
CA PHE A 682 17.90 -21.04 37.93
C PHE A 682 16.54 -21.34 37.34
N TYR A 683 16.52 -21.93 36.15
CA TYR A 683 15.32 -22.35 35.43
C TYR A 683 15.41 -23.82 35.07
N ALA A 684 14.52 -24.65 35.61
CA ALA A 684 14.44 -26.07 35.32
C ALA A 684 13.25 -26.39 34.40
N VAL A 685 13.54 -26.98 33.24
CA VAL A 685 12.57 -27.28 32.17
C VAL A 685 12.70 -28.75 31.76
N VAL A 686 11.58 -29.45 31.63
CA VAL A 686 11.51 -30.79 31.04
C VAL A 686 10.88 -30.70 29.65
N GLN A 687 11.59 -31.22 28.65
CA GLN A 687 11.13 -31.28 27.27
C GLN A 687 10.98 -32.72 26.79
N LEU A 688 9.93 -33.04 26.04
CA LEU A 688 9.78 -34.30 25.34
C LEU A 688 10.50 -34.24 23.98
N ILE A 689 11.34 -35.24 23.69
CA ILE A 689 11.84 -35.51 22.34
C ILE A 689 10.75 -36.26 21.58
N GLY A 690 9.77 -35.50 21.10
CA GLY A 690 8.55 -36.01 20.49
C GLY A 690 7.70 -34.89 19.91
N ALA A 691 6.59 -35.26 19.28
CA ALA A 691 5.61 -34.29 18.79
C ALA A 691 4.88 -33.61 19.96
N LYS A 692 4.37 -32.41 19.73
CA LYS A 692 3.60 -31.66 20.74
C LYS A 692 2.40 -32.44 21.27
N LYS A 693 1.66 -33.10 20.40
CA LYS A 693 0.50 -33.93 20.77
C LYS A 693 0.88 -35.11 21.68
N GLU A 694 2.11 -35.61 21.58
CA GLU A 694 2.60 -36.69 22.44
C GLU A 694 2.91 -36.16 23.85
N SER A 695 3.38 -34.91 23.96
CA SER A 695 3.79 -34.31 25.23
C SER A 695 2.61 -34.02 26.17
N GLU A 696 1.41 -33.84 25.61
CA GLU A 696 0.16 -33.69 26.36
C GLU A 696 -0.25 -34.95 27.15
N ASN A 697 0.28 -36.14 26.80
CA ASN A 697 -0.02 -37.39 27.50
C ASN A 697 0.82 -37.60 28.77
N PHE A 698 1.68 -36.64 29.11
CA PHE A 698 2.61 -36.78 30.22
C PHE A 698 2.52 -35.58 31.17
N MET A 699 2.90 -35.85 32.41
CA MET A 699 3.11 -34.84 33.45
C MET A 699 4.45 -35.13 34.09
N TYR A 700 5.23 -34.07 34.34
CA TYR A 700 6.48 -34.17 35.07
C TYR A 700 6.35 -33.43 36.40
N ARG A 701 7.04 -33.94 37.42
CA ARG A 701 7.21 -33.29 38.71
C ARG A 701 8.69 -33.13 39.00
N LEU A 702 9.11 -31.91 39.30
CA LEU A 702 10.44 -31.58 39.81
C LEU A 702 10.32 -31.30 41.30
N GLU A 703 11.18 -31.91 42.10
CA GLU A 703 11.20 -31.70 43.55
C GLU A 703 12.64 -31.49 44.06
N LEU A 704 12.87 -30.35 44.71
CA LEU A 704 13.99 -30.12 45.59
C LEU A 704 13.57 -30.46 47.03
N ALA A 705 14.27 -31.39 47.67
CA ALA A 705 13.94 -31.83 49.02
C ALA A 705 15.17 -31.91 49.92
N THR A 706 15.03 -31.40 51.15
CA THR A 706 15.94 -31.65 52.28
C THR A 706 15.13 -32.22 53.44
N HIS A 707 15.79 -32.61 54.53
CA HIS A 707 15.11 -33.14 55.71
C HIS A 707 14.03 -32.21 56.32
N ARG A 708 14.02 -30.91 56.02
CA ARG A 708 13.10 -29.93 56.61
C ARG A 708 12.30 -29.10 55.60
N ARG A 709 12.63 -29.17 54.30
CA ARG A 709 12.08 -28.28 53.28
C ARG A 709 11.82 -29.06 52.01
N ARG A 710 10.79 -28.67 51.29
CA ARG A 710 10.42 -29.21 49.99
C ARG A 710 9.97 -28.07 49.08
N PHE A 711 10.45 -28.07 47.85
CA PHE A 711 10.01 -27.16 46.80
C PHE A 711 9.73 -27.98 45.54
N SER A 712 8.48 -27.95 45.07
CA SER A 712 8.00 -28.83 44.00
C SER A 712 7.29 -28.06 42.91
N TRP A 713 7.48 -28.48 41.66
CA TRP A 713 6.82 -27.98 40.47
C TRP A 713 6.26 -29.13 39.66
N GLU A 714 5.06 -28.99 39.11
CA GLU A 714 4.40 -30.03 38.33
C GLU A 714 3.73 -29.40 37.09
N ALA A 715 4.02 -29.94 35.92
CA ALA A 715 3.52 -29.42 34.63
C ALA A 715 3.58 -30.50 33.54
N SER A 716 2.98 -30.24 32.39
CA SER A 716 3.16 -31.09 31.21
C SER A 716 4.48 -30.75 30.49
N PRO A 717 5.25 -31.74 30.01
CA PRO A 717 6.48 -31.48 29.28
C PRO A 717 6.16 -30.81 27.94
N ARG A 718 7.09 -29.96 27.47
CA ARG A 718 6.97 -29.31 26.15
C ARG A 718 7.73 -30.06 25.09
N SER A 719 7.28 -30.06 23.84
CA SER A 719 8.09 -30.62 22.74
C SER A 719 9.39 -29.82 22.60
N ILE A 720 10.48 -30.50 22.23
CA ILE A 720 11.76 -29.86 21.87
C ILE A 720 11.64 -28.87 20.70
N HIS A 721 10.55 -28.87 19.93
CA HIS A 721 10.27 -27.85 18.90
C HIS A 721 10.15 -26.43 19.46
N GLU A 722 9.65 -26.28 20.69
CA GLU A 722 9.38 -24.96 21.29
C GLU A 722 10.65 -24.34 21.91
N GLY A 723 11.65 -25.16 22.26
CA GLY A 723 12.90 -24.73 22.87
C GLY A 723 12.79 -24.29 24.34
N VAL A 724 13.93 -24.24 25.04
CA VAL A 724 14.01 -23.90 26.48
C VAL A 724 13.68 -22.42 26.73
N SER A 725 14.23 -21.52 25.89
CA SER A 725 14.05 -20.07 26.05
C SER A 725 12.59 -19.64 25.98
N HIS A 726 11.75 -20.36 25.23
CA HIS A 726 10.32 -20.07 25.13
C HIS A 726 9.61 -20.33 26.47
N ALA A 727 9.87 -21.47 27.12
CA ALA A 727 9.32 -21.81 28.44
C ALA A 727 9.74 -20.78 29.52
N ILE A 728 11.00 -20.35 29.49
CA ILE A 728 11.51 -19.31 30.39
C ILE A 728 10.80 -17.97 30.14
N SER A 729 10.62 -17.56 28.87
CA SER A 729 9.98 -16.29 28.52
C SER A 729 8.51 -16.21 28.96
N LEU A 730 7.80 -17.34 28.97
CA LEU A 730 6.42 -17.45 29.43
C LEU A 730 6.29 -17.63 30.95
N SER A 731 7.41 -17.74 31.68
CA SER A 731 7.44 -18.08 33.10
C SER A 731 6.74 -19.42 33.43
N ASP A 732 6.77 -20.36 32.48
CA ASP A 732 6.15 -21.68 32.60
C ASP A 732 7.21 -22.77 32.83
N CYS A 733 7.92 -22.65 33.95
CA CYS A 733 8.96 -23.58 34.39
C CYS A 733 9.25 -23.39 35.88
N MET A 734 10.02 -24.33 36.46
CA MET A 734 10.46 -24.20 37.85
C MET A 734 11.61 -23.18 37.91
N ALA A 735 11.33 -21.99 38.45
CA ALA A 735 12.30 -20.92 38.61
C ALA A 735 12.61 -20.65 40.09
N PHE A 736 13.89 -20.48 40.42
CA PHE A 736 14.33 -20.14 41.78
C PHE A 736 15.66 -19.36 41.78
N ASP A 737 15.89 -18.57 42.82
CA ASP A 737 17.10 -17.76 42.96
C ASP A 737 18.26 -18.55 43.59
N SER A 738 19.46 -17.96 43.59
CA SER A 738 20.63 -18.56 44.25
C SER A 738 20.45 -18.84 45.73
N GLN A 739 19.68 -18.02 46.45
CA GLN A 739 19.44 -18.24 47.88
C GLN A 739 18.65 -19.53 48.08
N THR A 740 17.59 -19.72 47.29
CA THR A 740 16.80 -20.94 47.29
C THR A 740 17.67 -22.14 46.89
N ALA A 741 18.46 -22.03 45.82
CA ALA A 741 19.35 -23.10 45.38
C ALA A 741 20.29 -23.58 46.50
N GLN A 742 20.91 -22.64 47.25
CA GLN A 742 21.81 -22.94 48.37
C GLN A 742 21.13 -23.63 49.55
N LEU A 743 19.83 -23.43 49.75
CA LEU A 743 19.08 -24.11 50.81
C LEU A 743 18.87 -25.61 50.54
N PHE A 744 18.96 -26.03 49.28
CA PHE A 744 18.77 -27.41 48.85
C PHE A 744 20.05 -28.08 48.34
N ALA A 745 21.13 -27.32 48.12
CA ALA A 745 22.39 -27.85 47.64
C ALA A 745 23.24 -28.44 48.79
N GLU A 746 23.88 -29.58 48.54
CA GLU A 746 24.86 -30.21 49.43
C GLU A 746 26.24 -30.17 48.79
N ASN A 747 27.21 -29.53 49.46
CA ASN A 747 28.58 -29.33 48.96
C ASN A 747 28.65 -28.70 47.55
N GLY A 748 27.71 -27.81 47.23
CA GLY A 748 27.64 -27.16 45.91
C GLY A 748 26.96 -27.99 44.82
N ASN A 749 26.48 -29.19 45.13
CA ASN A 749 25.70 -30.02 44.21
C ASN A 749 24.21 -29.91 44.53
N LEU A 750 23.37 -29.75 43.50
CA LEU A 750 21.93 -29.64 43.64
C LEU A 750 21.27 -30.90 43.08
N GLY A 751 20.57 -31.65 43.93
CA GLY A 751 19.77 -32.81 43.54
C GLY A 751 18.31 -32.41 43.29
N ILE A 752 17.81 -32.69 42.10
CA ILE A 752 16.41 -32.52 41.72
C ILE A 752 15.81 -33.90 41.49
N ASN A 753 14.79 -34.27 42.26
CA ASN A 753 14.00 -35.46 41.97
C ASN A 753 13.08 -35.15 40.78
N VAL A 754 13.10 -36.03 39.78
CA VAL A 754 12.33 -35.87 38.54
C VAL A 754 11.45 -37.10 38.40
N THR A 755 10.14 -36.89 38.46
CA THR A 755 9.14 -37.92 38.23
C THR A 755 8.41 -37.61 36.93
N ILE A 756 8.24 -38.60 36.06
CA ILE A 756 7.39 -38.49 34.87
C ILE A 756 6.29 -39.54 34.99
N SER A 757 5.05 -39.11 34.78
CA SER A 757 3.85 -39.97 34.75
C SER A 757 3.05 -39.75 33.48
N MET A 758 2.29 -40.77 33.08
CA MET A 758 1.27 -40.63 32.04
C MET A 758 0.00 -40.00 32.63
N VAL A 759 -0.70 -39.20 31.81
CA VAL A 759 -1.96 -38.51 32.14
C VAL A 759 -3.17 -39.24 31.57
#